data_AF-A0A9P1NRF8-F1
#
_entry.id   AF-A0A9P1NRF8-F1
#
_cell.length_a   1.000
_cell.length_b   1.000
_cell.length_c   1.000
_cell.angle_alpha   90.00
_cell.angle_beta   90.00
_cell.angle_gamma   90.00
#
_symmetry.space_group_name_H-M   'P 1'
#
loop_
_entity.id
_entity.type
_entity.pdbx_description
1 polymer ?
#
loop_
_entity_poly.entity_id
_entity_poly.type
_entity_poly.pdbx_seq_one_letter_code
_entity_poly.pdbx_strand_id
1 'polypeptide(L)'
;MTVAVPTMDEAKTIYGVDLAEKQMQPVWIEVRNDAAAPYWFLPAGLDPQYFSISEAAFAFDAAGSGGSGRTLDERFTRLQFRNPIMPGTIVSGFVLTNLDEAHKAVDIDLVSRQDTKSFTFFTSDPTFRADFKRVDFAALHASDALIETENDEELRRALAQFPCCTTNKDGTENGDPLNLVLVGRDSDIFPAMIRRNWNATEIIGLGSVWRTVGSFFQGSRYRYSPISSLYALGRPQDIGVQKVRGSIHERNHMRFWLSPIRFRGMPVWIGQISRDIGVKFTLKSPTISTHVIDPDVDEARRYLMEDLAYSQALQRIGFIKGVGESDPNAPRTNLVGDPYHTDGLRAVLFFGPRPSSLADLELLDWDLPKPPLTSLRDPAVAGPPSCDCAALRARASTKAADGIRVSGALLSAEESRAIFGIDLAQRDVQAVWVEVVNHADRRLVFLPSSVDPEYFAPLEVAFAYHRMFSDAANAGLDQRLQALNFNSRAPILPGTTVSGFVFTSHPQPARVVDIDLISRRWSRSFSIIVHEPGGEKRRERLERAAGPSPVAERIRIGDEDRLRAVLEALPCCTVGGTGPASGLPLNLVVIGDLDAWIPAFVRRGYHEAMIAPQHAFGRTQDIAGEKQGVWVPAQPQAVRLWRTSIQYGDKPVWVAQVSAPLGGRFLNSDAATNPPAIAPQLDDARDALIQDLLYSQAVTKLGFVKGAGLVEPGLTRGTSDAPRYQTDGLRAVLVVDRRPVALSQILFFNWERR
;
A
#
# COMPACT_ATOMS: atom_id res chain seq x y z
N MET A 1 1.20 8.04 -27.34
CA MET A 1 1.21 6.73 -26.65
C MET A 1 -0.14 6.10 -26.84
N THR A 2 -0.18 4.80 -27.07
CA THR A 2 -1.41 4.05 -27.32
C THR A 2 -1.45 2.88 -26.34
N VAL A 3 -2.63 2.59 -25.80
CA VAL A 3 -2.86 1.50 -24.85
C VAL A 3 -4.08 0.72 -25.30
N ALA A 4 -4.02 -0.60 -25.20
CA ALA A 4 -5.17 -1.47 -25.37
C ALA A 4 -5.14 -2.58 -24.30
N VAL A 5 -6.32 -3.00 -23.86
CA VAL A 5 -6.47 -4.16 -22.97
C VAL A 5 -7.30 -5.18 -23.72
N PRO A 6 -6.68 -6.26 -24.23
CA PRO A 6 -7.39 -7.30 -24.95
C PRO A 6 -8.51 -7.91 -24.11
N THR A 7 -9.61 -8.26 -24.77
CA THR A 7 -10.63 -9.16 -24.20
C THR A 7 -10.02 -10.52 -23.86
N MET A 8 -10.72 -11.32 -23.05
CA MET A 8 -10.25 -12.66 -22.66
C MET A 8 -10.00 -13.56 -23.89
N ASP A 9 -10.86 -13.48 -24.91
CA ASP A 9 -10.72 -14.26 -26.15
C ASP A 9 -9.54 -13.80 -27.01
N GLU A 10 -9.33 -12.48 -27.12
CA GLU A 10 -8.16 -11.91 -27.81
C GLU A 10 -6.87 -12.29 -27.08
N ALA A 11 -6.85 -12.16 -25.75
CA ALA A 11 -5.72 -12.56 -24.92
C ALA A 11 -5.37 -14.04 -25.10
N LYS A 12 -6.38 -14.92 -25.11
CA LYS A 12 -6.22 -16.36 -25.37
C LYS A 12 -5.65 -16.63 -26.75
N THR A 13 -6.09 -15.88 -27.76
CA THR A 13 -5.56 -15.98 -29.13
C THR A 13 -4.09 -15.53 -29.21
N ILE A 14 -3.73 -14.43 -28.53
CA ILE A 14 -2.38 -13.87 -28.51
C ILE A 14 -1.40 -14.81 -27.80
N TYR A 15 -1.75 -15.25 -26.59
CA TYR A 15 -0.87 -16.03 -25.71
C TYR A 15 -0.97 -17.54 -25.95
N GLY A 16 -2.03 -18.02 -26.60
CA GLY A 16 -2.28 -19.45 -26.80
C GLY A 16 -2.73 -20.20 -25.53
N VAL A 17 -2.95 -19.47 -24.43
CA VAL A 17 -3.39 -19.99 -23.13
C VAL A 17 -4.41 -19.05 -22.51
N ASP A 18 -5.24 -19.57 -21.61
CA ASP A 18 -6.28 -18.79 -20.96
C ASP A 18 -5.73 -18.03 -19.74
N LEU A 19 -5.21 -16.82 -19.98
CA LEU A 19 -4.61 -15.97 -18.94
C LEU A 19 -5.55 -15.73 -17.75
N ALA A 20 -6.86 -15.68 -17.97
CA ALA A 20 -7.83 -15.42 -16.93
C ALA A 20 -7.98 -16.58 -15.93
N GLU A 21 -7.72 -17.83 -16.33
CA GLU A 21 -7.68 -18.98 -15.41
C GLU A 21 -6.64 -18.79 -14.29
N LYS A 22 -5.61 -17.97 -14.54
CA LYS A 22 -4.56 -17.62 -13.58
C LYS A 22 -4.65 -16.18 -13.07
N GLN A 23 -5.82 -15.53 -13.24
CA GLN A 23 -6.07 -14.16 -12.80
C GLN A 23 -5.12 -13.12 -13.43
N MET A 24 -4.67 -13.37 -14.67
CA MET A 24 -3.84 -12.45 -15.43
C MET A 24 -4.65 -11.71 -16.49
N GLN A 25 -4.31 -10.45 -16.70
CA GLN A 25 -4.81 -9.63 -17.81
C GLN A 25 -3.66 -8.91 -18.50
N PRO A 26 -3.49 -9.10 -19.81
CA PRO A 26 -2.46 -8.40 -20.56
C PRO A 26 -2.88 -6.95 -20.83
N VAL A 27 -1.94 -6.03 -20.73
CA VAL A 27 -2.08 -4.64 -21.18
C VAL A 27 -1.06 -4.41 -22.29
N TRP A 28 -1.54 -4.14 -23.50
CA TRP A 28 -0.72 -3.75 -24.63
C TRP A 28 -0.40 -2.26 -24.56
N ILE A 29 0.85 -1.91 -24.77
CA ILE A 29 1.34 -0.53 -24.72
C ILE A 29 2.22 -0.30 -25.94
N GLU A 30 2.03 0.85 -26.60
CA GLU A 30 2.92 1.38 -27.63
C GLU A 30 3.35 2.80 -27.28
N VAL A 31 4.67 3.00 -27.17
CA VAL A 31 5.27 4.29 -26.90
C VAL A 31 6.16 4.69 -28.07
N ARG A 32 5.83 5.84 -28.66
CA ARG A 32 6.69 6.57 -29.59
C ARG A 32 7.43 7.65 -28.81
N ASN A 33 8.76 7.65 -28.89
CA ASN A 33 9.59 8.64 -28.22
C ASN A 33 10.19 9.62 -29.24
N ASP A 34 9.53 10.76 -29.42
CA ASP A 34 10.03 11.85 -30.27
C ASP A 34 10.97 12.82 -29.50
N ALA A 35 11.26 12.54 -28.22
CA ALA A 35 12.18 13.34 -27.42
C ALA A 35 13.64 12.97 -27.65
N ALA A 36 14.56 13.86 -27.28
CA ALA A 36 16.00 13.64 -27.41
C ALA A 36 16.59 12.69 -26.35
N ALA A 37 15.85 12.40 -25.28
CA ALA A 37 16.29 11.54 -24.19
C ALA A 37 15.61 10.17 -24.23
N PRO A 38 16.30 9.08 -23.84
CA PRO A 38 15.65 7.80 -23.62
C PRO A 38 14.69 7.86 -22.42
N TYR A 39 13.62 7.08 -22.50
CA TYR A 39 12.66 6.88 -21.39
C TYR A 39 12.58 5.41 -20.99
N TRP A 40 12.35 5.18 -19.70
CA TRP A 40 12.05 3.88 -19.14
C TRP A 40 10.61 3.89 -18.64
N PHE A 41 9.83 2.93 -19.12
CA PHE A 41 8.51 2.67 -18.58
C PHE A 41 8.62 1.89 -17.26
N LEU A 42 7.81 2.27 -16.27
CA LEU A 42 7.73 1.62 -14.96
C LEU A 42 6.46 0.74 -14.84
N PRO A 43 6.50 -0.55 -15.23
CA PRO A 43 5.42 -1.51 -14.96
C PRO A 43 4.84 -1.49 -13.54
N ALA A 44 5.66 -1.23 -12.52
CA ALA A 44 5.18 -1.14 -11.13
C ALA A 44 4.18 0.02 -10.89
N GLY A 45 4.17 1.04 -11.75
CA GLY A 45 3.16 2.11 -11.73
C GLY A 45 1.81 1.69 -12.32
N LEU A 46 1.84 0.73 -13.25
CA LEU A 46 0.65 0.12 -13.84
C LEU A 46 0.02 -0.89 -12.87
N ASP A 47 0.84 -1.79 -12.33
CA ASP A 47 0.42 -2.77 -11.34
C ASP A 47 1.62 -3.14 -10.45
N PRO A 48 1.63 -2.77 -9.15
CA PRO A 48 2.71 -3.12 -8.22
C PRO A 48 2.94 -4.63 -8.06
N GLN A 49 1.96 -5.45 -8.44
CA GLN A 49 1.99 -6.92 -8.38
C GLN A 49 1.86 -7.55 -9.77
N TYR A 50 2.35 -6.87 -10.81
CA TYR A 50 2.44 -7.40 -12.17
C TYR A 50 3.18 -8.75 -12.20
N PHE A 51 2.92 -9.56 -13.23
CA PHE A 51 3.53 -10.87 -13.39
C PHE A 51 4.79 -10.76 -14.23
N SER A 52 5.90 -11.34 -13.74
CA SER A 52 7.06 -11.53 -14.61
C SER A 52 6.73 -12.56 -15.69
N ILE A 53 7.40 -12.46 -16.84
CA ILE A 53 7.16 -13.37 -17.96
C ILE A 53 7.44 -14.82 -17.56
N SER A 54 8.55 -15.06 -16.85
CA SER A 54 8.91 -16.40 -16.37
C SER A 54 7.91 -16.97 -15.37
N GLU A 55 7.33 -16.13 -14.50
CA GLU A 55 6.27 -16.54 -13.58
C GLU A 55 4.99 -16.88 -14.32
N ALA A 56 4.60 -16.04 -15.28
CA ALA A 56 3.38 -16.23 -16.04
C ALA A 56 3.44 -17.47 -16.94
N ALA A 57 4.56 -17.69 -17.63
CA ALA A 57 4.74 -18.87 -18.46
C ALA A 57 4.75 -20.17 -17.63
N PHE A 58 5.41 -20.16 -16.46
CA PHE A 58 5.38 -21.29 -15.53
C PHE A 58 3.96 -21.64 -15.06
N ALA A 59 3.08 -20.65 -14.87
CA ALA A 59 1.70 -20.89 -14.43
C ALA A 59 0.91 -21.81 -15.37
N PHE A 60 1.31 -21.87 -16.65
CA PHE A 60 0.69 -22.67 -17.70
C PHE A 60 1.55 -23.84 -18.17
N ASP A 61 2.75 -24.02 -17.60
CA ASP A 61 3.58 -25.17 -17.90
C ASP A 61 3.00 -26.39 -17.15
N ALA A 62 2.40 -27.32 -17.89
CA ALA A 62 1.88 -28.55 -17.30
C ALA A 62 3.06 -29.36 -16.76
N ALA A 63 3.09 -29.57 -15.44
CA ALA A 63 4.07 -30.42 -14.77
C ALA A 63 4.21 -31.76 -15.52
N GLY A 64 5.25 -31.88 -16.35
CA GLY A 64 5.59 -33.12 -17.08
C GLY A 64 5.49 -33.12 -18.62
N SER A 65 5.13 -32.04 -19.32
CA SER A 65 5.13 -32.07 -20.80
C SER A 65 6.52 -31.71 -21.39
N GLY A 66 7.35 -32.72 -21.61
CA GLY A 66 8.76 -32.63 -22.08
C GLY A 66 8.99 -32.05 -23.49
N GLY A 67 8.41 -30.89 -23.82
CA GLY A 67 8.66 -30.17 -25.07
C GLY A 67 7.82 -28.91 -25.30
N SER A 68 6.66 -28.74 -24.63
CA SER A 68 5.77 -27.58 -24.87
C SER A 68 6.17 -26.32 -24.09
N GLY A 69 6.76 -26.47 -22.90
CA GLY A 69 7.14 -25.35 -22.02
C GLY A 69 8.10 -24.33 -22.66
N ARG A 70 9.09 -24.78 -23.45
CA ARG A 70 10.01 -23.86 -24.16
C ARG A 70 9.29 -22.95 -25.16
N THR A 71 8.26 -23.47 -25.84
CA THR A 71 7.52 -22.70 -26.84
C THR A 71 6.61 -21.63 -26.23
N LEU A 72 6.12 -21.86 -25.00
CA LEU A 72 5.38 -20.87 -24.23
C LEU A 72 6.30 -19.79 -23.67
N ASP A 73 7.43 -20.16 -23.05
CA ASP A 73 8.44 -19.21 -22.57
C ASP A 73 8.90 -18.25 -23.68
N GLU A 74 9.24 -18.78 -24.86
CA GLU A 74 9.63 -17.97 -26.03
C GLU A 74 8.51 -17.03 -26.48
N ARG A 75 7.26 -17.50 -26.50
CA ARG A 75 6.11 -16.68 -26.87
C ARG A 75 5.91 -15.52 -25.91
N PHE A 76 5.86 -15.79 -24.60
CA PHE A 76 5.68 -14.73 -23.60
C PHE A 76 6.86 -13.74 -23.64
N THR A 77 8.08 -14.23 -23.80
CA THR A 77 9.31 -13.41 -23.91
C THR A 77 9.29 -12.49 -25.14
N ARG A 78 8.72 -12.94 -26.25
CA ARG A 78 8.56 -12.15 -27.47
C ARG A 78 7.49 -11.05 -27.35
N LEU A 79 6.43 -11.32 -26.58
CA LEU A 79 5.31 -10.39 -26.42
C LEU A 79 5.58 -9.28 -25.39
N GLN A 80 6.54 -9.47 -24.49
CA GLN A 80 6.85 -8.53 -23.41
C GLN A 80 7.24 -7.13 -23.91
N PHE A 81 6.78 -6.09 -23.23
CA PHE A 81 7.31 -4.74 -23.39
C PHE A 81 8.77 -4.65 -22.90
N ARG A 82 9.66 -4.06 -23.71
CA ARG A 82 11.09 -3.99 -23.38
C ARG A 82 11.58 -2.55 -23.26
N ASN A 83 12.12 -2.21 -22.10
CA ASN A 83 12.89 -0.98 -21.92
C ASN A 83 14.30 -1.11 -22.53
N PRO A 84 15.00 0.01 -22.79
CA PRO A 84 14.50 1.40 -22.80
C PRO A 84 13.79 1.78 -24.12
N ILE A 85 13.06 2.89 -24.08
CA ILE A 85 12.46 3.53 -25.26
C ILE A 85 13.44 4.62 -25.74
N MET A 86 14.24 4.29 -26.75
CA MET A 86 15.28 5.17 -27.29
C MET A 86 14.70 6.38 -28.05
N PRO A 87 15.46 7.50 -28.17
CA PRO A 87 15.06 8.63 -28.99
C PRO A 87 14.76 8.23 -30.44
N GLY A 88 13.64 8.73 -30.98
CA GLY A 88 13.20 8.48 -32.35
C GLY A 88 12.64 7.08 -32.61
N THR A 89 12.49 6.23 -31.59
CA THR A 89 11.97 4.87 -31.77
C THR A 89 10.53 4.72 -31.30
N ILE A 90 9.89 3.66 -31.79
CA ILE A 90 8.60 3.16 -31.30
C ILE A 90 8.87 1.81 -30.65
N VAL A 91 8.42 1.63 -29.42
CA VAL A 91 8.49 0.37 -28.70
C VAL A 91 7.07 -0.05 -28.32
N SER A 92 6.73 -1.30 -28.61
CA SER A 92 5.45 -1.88 -28.25
C SER A 92 5.61 -3.24 -27.59
N GLY A 93 4.69 -3.58 -26.69
CA GLY A 93 4.64 -4.91 -26.08
C GLY A 93 3.61 -4.97 -24.97
N PHE A 94 3.58 -6.10 -24.27
CA PHE A 94 2.61 -6.39 -23.22
C PHE A 94 3.23 -6.35 -21.84
N VAL A 95 2.43 -5.91 -20.87
CA VAL A 95 2.64 -6.16 -19.43
C VAL A 95 1.53 -7.09 -18.96
N LEU A 96 1.89 -8.12 -18.21
CA LEU A 96 0.92 -9.00 -17.58
C LEU A 96 0.59 -8.44 -16.19
N THR A 97 -0.66 -8.06 -15.99
CA THR A 97 -1.17 -7.45 -14.77
C THR A 97 -2.21 -8.35 -14.13
N ASN A 98 -2.66 -8.04 -12.92
CA ASN A 98 -3.80 -8.71 -12.31
C ASN A 98 -5.06 -8.44 -13.12
N LEU A 99 -5.90 -9.46 -13.24
CA LEU A 99 -7.18 -9.36 -13.90
C LEU A 99 -8.10 -8.41 -13.14
N ASP A 100 -8.55 -7.37 -13.84
CA ASP A 100 -9.57 -6.47 -13.33
C ASP A 100 -10.87 -6.68 -14.13
N GLU A 101 -11.90 -7.23 -13.47
CA GLU A 101 -13.19 -7.56 -14.11
C GLU A 101 -13.99 -6.31 -14.47
N ALA A 102 -13.69 -5.16 -13.84
CA ALA A 102 -14.42 -3.92 -13.98
C ALA A 102 -13.87 -2.98 -15.05
N HIS A 103 -12.85 -2.24 -14.65
CA HIS A 103 -12.15 -1.23 -15.43
C HIS A 103 -10.68 -1.48 -15.22
N LYS A 104 -9.92 -1.47 -16.31
CA LYS A 104 -8.48 -1.45 -16.20
C LYS A 104 -8.04 0.00 -16.33
N ALA A 105 -7.72 0.61 -15.20
CA ALA A 105 -6.96 1.86 -15.23
C ALA A 105 -5.51 1.50 -15.55
N VAL A 106 -5.01 2.10 -16.62
CA VAL A 106 -3.66 1.90 -17.10
C VAL A 106 -2.89 3.17 -16.79
N ASP A 107 -2.20 3.14 -15.65
CA ASP A 107 -1.25 4.18 -15.24
C ASP A 107 0.11 3.87 -15.87
N ILE A 108 0.61 4.82 -16.66
CA ILE A 108 1.91 4.71 -17.31
C ILE A 108 2.78 5.86 -16.85
N ASP A 109 3.82 5.52 -16.10
CA ASP A 109 4.86 6.44 -15.71
C ASP A 109 6.14 6.10 -16.50
N LEU A 110 6.64 7.11 -17.23
CA LEU A 110 7.88 7.09 -17.99
C LEU A 110 8.88 7.98 -17.30
N VAL A 111 10.05 7.45 -16.99
CA VAL A 111 11.13 8.20 -16.33
C VAL A 111 12.29 8.35 -17.29
N SER A 112 12.89 9.54 -17.31
CA SER A 112 14.16 9.83 -17.95
C SER A 112 15.07 10.54 -16.94
N ARG A 113 16.36 10.68 -17.27
CA ARG A 113 17.32 11.40 -16.42
C ARG A 113 17.01 12.89 -16.26
N GLN A 114 16.16 13.44 -17.13
CA GLN A 114 15.87 14.87 -17.23
C GLN A 114 14.39 15.21 -17.02
N ASP A 115 13.50 14.23 -17.14
CA ASP A 115 12.07 14.46 -17.20
C ASP A 115 11.29 13.20 -16.82
N THR A 116 10.05 13.38 -16.37
CA THR A 116 9.12 12.29 -16.08
C THR A 116 7.80 12.59 -16.75
N LYS A 117 7.25 11.60 -17.46
CA LYS A 117 5.95 11.70 -18.11
C LYS A 117 5.00 10.69 -17.51
N SER A 118 3.76 11.13 -17.33
CA SER A 118 2.76 10.41 -16.57
C SER A 118 1.45 10.47 -17.35
N PHE A 119 0.91 9.31 -17.69
CA PHE A 119 -0.34 9.17 -18.43
C PHE A 119 -1.27 8.21 -17.70
N THR A 120 -2.57 8.41 -17.86
CA THR A 120 -3.58 7.47 -17.34
C THR A 120 -4.63 7.25 -18.40
N PHE A 121 -4.97 5.99 -18.63
CA PHE A 121 -6.06 5.57 -19.52
C PHE A 121 -7.05 4.77 -18.71
N PHE A 122 -8.33 4.89 -19.04
CA PHE A 122 -9.34 3.99 -18.54
C PHE A 122 -9.82 3.16 -19.71
N THR A 123 -9.66 1.85 -19.62
CA THR A 123 -10.39 0.93 -20.48
C THR A 123 -11.50 0.28 -19.67
N SER A 124 -12.69 0.24 -20.24
CA SER A 124 -13.83 -0.44 -19.67
C SER A 124 -13.95 -1.80 -20.34
N ASP A 125 -14.06 -2.88 -19.57
CA ASP A 125 -14.60 -4.12 -20.14
C ASP A 125 -16.05 -3.83 -20.56
N PRO A 126 -16.42 -3.88 -21.84
CA PRO A 126 -17.77 -3.53 -22.30
C PRO A 126 -18.85 -4.42 -21.65
N THR A 127 -18.50 -5.63 -21.21
CA THR A 127 -19.43 -6.59 -20.59
C THR A 127 -19.66 -6.32 -19.10
N PHE A 128 -18.76 -5.59 -18.42
CA PHE A 128 -18.89 -5.30 -17.00
C PHE A 128 -20.03 -4.31 -16.71
N ARG A 129 -20.88 -4.62 -15.72
CA ARG A 129 -22.04 -3.81 -15.34
C ARG A 129 -21.70 -2.99 -14.08
N ALA A 130 -21.40 -1.70 -14.26
CA ALA A 130 -21.06 -0.77 -13.18
C ALA A 130 -22.05 0.40 -13.07
N ASP A 131 -22.21 0.98 -11.88
CA ASP A 131 -23.14 2.09 -11.62
C ASP A 131 -22.90 3.27 -12.58
N PHE A 132 -21.65 3.71 -12.76
CA PHE A 132 -21.30 4.87 -13.59
C PHE A 132 -21.55 4.67 -15.08
N LYS A 133 -21.65 3.42 -15.57
CA LYS A 133 -22.02 3.17 -16.97
C LYS A 133 -23.49 3.46 -17.27
N ARG A 134 -24.31 3.65 -16.23
CA ARG A 134 -25.73 4.02 -16.34
C ARG A 134 -25.95 5.52 -16.24
N VAL A 135 -24.91 6.28 -15.90
CA VAL A 135 -24.98 7.72 -15.67
C VAL A 135 -24.39 8.45 -16.87
N ASP A 136 -25.20 9.28 -17.52
CA ASP A 136 -24.68 10.25 -18.47
C ASP A 136 -24.17 11.48 -17.71
N PHE A 137 -22.90 11.46 -17.30
CA PHE A 137 -22.29 12.56 -16.54
C PHE A 137 -22.31 13.89 -17.27
N ALA A 138 -22.29 13.89 -18.61
CA ALA A 138 -22.32 15.12 -19.40
C ALA A 138 -23.71 15.79 -19.35
N ALA A 139 -24.77 14.99 -19.21
CA ALA A 139 -26.16 15.46 -19.13
C ALA A 139 -26.74 15.43 -17.69
N LEU A 140 -25.95 15.02 -16.69
CA LEU A 140 -26.46 14.74 -15.34
C LEU A 140 -27.02 15.98 -14.63
N HIS A 141 -26.40 17.13 -14.84
CA HIS A 141 -26.83 18.42 -14.30
C HIS A 141 -27.04 19.41 -15.43
N ALA A 142 -28.21 20.04 -15.48
CA ALA A 142 -28.47 21.14 -16.40
C ALA A 142 -27.52 22.31 -16.10
N SER A 143 -27.09 23.04 -17.13
CA SER A 143 -26.05 24.08 -16.98
C SER A 143 -26.45 25.22 -16.03
N ASP A 144 -27.75 25.49 -15.90
CA ASP A 144 -28.35 26.47 -14.99
C ASP A 144 -28.49 25.97 -13.54
N ALA A 145 -28.37 24.65 -13.31
CA ALA A 145 -28.35 24.05 -11.99
C ALA A 145 -26.94 23.97 -11.37
N LEU A 146 -25.90 24.28 -12.15
CA LEU A 146 -24.51 24.24 -11.69
C LEU A 146 -24.20 25.40 -10.72
N ILE A 147 -23.53 25.07 -9.62
CA ILE A 147 -23.10 26.02 -8.60
C ILE A 147 -21.58 26.18 -8.73
N GLU A 148 -21.14 27.22 -9.41
CA GLU A 148 -19.72 27.58 -9.50
C GLU A 148 -19.27 28.28 -8.19
N THR A 149 -18.18 27.80 -7.62
CA THR A 149 -17.56 28.36 -6.41
C THR A 149 -16.10 28.69 -6.70
N GLU A 150 -15.69 29.92 -6.42
CA GLU A 150 -14.35 30.40 -6.81
C GLU A 150 -13.36 30.43 -5.63
N ASN A 151 -13.89 30.44 -4.41
CA ASN A 151 -13.10 30.47 -3.19
C ASN A 151 -13.57 29.44 -2.14
N ASP A 152 -12.69 29.20 -1.17
CA ASP A 152 -12.88 28.21 -0.12
C ASP A 152 -14.16 28.46 0.69
N GLU A 153 -14.53 29.71 0.96
CA GLU A 153 -15.69 30.05 1.80
C GLU A 153 -17.02 29.78 1.08
N GLU A 154 -17.12 30.08 -0.21
CA GLU A 154 -18.25 29.71 -1.07
C GLU A 154 -18.42 28.20 -1.12
N LEU A 155 -17.34 27.46 -1.38
CA LEU A 155 -17.36 26.00 -1.41
C LEU A 155 -17.84 25.43 -0.07
N ARG A 156 -17.29 25.92 1.06
CA ARG A 156 -17.72 25.48 2.40
C ARG A 156 -19.21 25.70 2.64
N ARG A 157 -19.73 26.88 2.29
CA ARG A 157 -21.16 27.19 2.45
C ARG A 157 -22.04 26.29 1.59
N ALA A 158 -21.65 26.03 0.35
CA ALA A 158 -22.39 25.16 -0.56
C ALA A 158 -22.40 23.69 -0.07
N LEU A 159 -21.24 23.17 0.36
CA LEU A 159 -21.14 21.80 0.86
C LEU A 159 -21.89 21.57 2.18
N ALA A 160 -21.97 22.59 3.04
CA ALA A 160 -22.70 22.51 4.31
C ALA A 160 -24.22 22.34 4.13
N GLN A 161 -24.76 22.66 2.95
CA GLN A 161 -26.19 22.51 2.63
C GLN A 161 -26.59 21.08 2.23
N PHE A 162 -25.64 20.18 2.00
CA PHE A 162 -25.95 18.80 1.67
C PHE A 162 -26.62 18.09 2.85
N PRO A 163 -27.55 17.14 2.60
CA PRO A 163 -28.17 16.35 3.65
C PRO A 163 -27.11 15.56 4.40
N CYS A 164 -27.35 15.26 5.68
CA CYS A 164 -26.37 14.54 6.49
C CYS A 164 -26.00 13.19 5.89
N CYS A 165 -26.98 12.53 5.31
CA CYS A 165 -27.02 11.09 5.20
C CYS A 165 -27.58 10.69 3.85
N THR A 166 -27.16 9.51 3.41
CA THR A 166 -27.83 8.78 2.35
C THR A 166 -29.24 8.37 2.81
N THR A 167 -30.05 7.89 1.89
CA THR A 167 -31.44 7.46 2.15
C THR A 167 -31.77 6.15 1.44
N ASN A 168 -32.89 5.54 1.82
CA ASN A 168 -33.53 4.51 0.99
C ASN A 168 -34.09 5.14 -0.31
N LYS A 169 -34.57 4.30 -1.23
CA LYS A 169 -35.05 4.75 -2.55
C LYS A 169 -36.13 5.83 -2.49
N ASP A 170 -37.02 5.72 -1.51
CA ASP A 170 -38.16 6.62 -1.35
C ASP A 170 -37.84 7.88 -0.54
N GLY A 171 -36.61 8.00 -0.01
CA GLY A 171 -36.18 9.13 0.81
C GLY A 171 -36.82 9.19 2.21
N THR A 172 -37.43 8.10 2.68
CA THR A 172 -38.21 8.05 3.93
C THR A 172 -37.38 7.68 5.15
N GLU A 173 -36.23 7.03 4.95
CA GLU A 173 -35.33 6.58 6.02
C GLU A 173 -33.89 6.99 5.71
N ASN A 174 -33.14 7.32 6.76
CA ASN A 174 -31.73 7.69 6.68
C ASN A 174 -30.84 6.43 6.69
N GLY A 175 -29.81 6.44 5.85
CA GLY A 175 -28.73 5.48 5.82
C GLY A 175 -27.42 6.03 6.36
N ASP A 176 -26.32 5.55 5.79
CA ASP A 176 -24.97 5.93 6.18
C ASP A 176 -24.69 7.43 5.92
N PRO A 177 -23.82 8.07 6.72
CA PRO A 177 -23.55 9.50 6.61
C PRO A 177 -22.73 9.85 5.36
N LEU A 178 -23.07 10.98 4.73
CA LEU A 178 -22.31 11.54 3.62
C LEU A 178 -21.06 12.27 4.16
N ASN A 179 -20.07 11.52 4.59
CA ASN A 179 -18.90 11.99 5.35
C ASN A 179 -17.67 12.36 4.49
N LEU A 180 -17.78 12.33 3.16
CA LEU A 180 -16.67 12.65 2.22
C LEU A 180 -17.06 13.67 1.15
N VAL A 181 -16.08 14.46 0.73
CA VAL A 181 -16.13 15.31 -0.46
C VAL A 181 -14.81 15.17 -1.22
N LEU A 182 -14.86 14.95 -2.53
CA LEU A 182 -13.68 14.95 -3.40
C LEU A 182 -13.76 16.13 -4.37
N VAL A 183 -12.67 16.86 -4.50
CA VAL A 183 -12.58 18.04 -5.39
C VAL A 183 -11.38 17.86 -6.30
N GLY A 184 -11.60 17.88 -7.61
CA GLY A 184 -10.53 17.69 -8.60
C GLY A 184 -11.07 17.08 -9.88
N ARG A 185 -10.25 16.99 -10.92
CA ARG A 185 -10.65 16.32 -12.16
C ARG A 185 -10.72 14.82 -11.95
N ASP A 186 -11.57 14.14 -12.69
CA ASP A 186 -11.68 12.67 -12.67
C ASP A 186 -10.33 12.01 -13.01
N SER A 187 -9.54 12.64 -13.88
CA SER A 187 -8.17 12.24 -14.25
C SER A 187 -7.13 12.43 -13.14
N ASP A 188 -7.49 13.06 -12.02
CA ASP A 188 -6.64 13.24 -10.84
C ASP A 188 -7.16 12.40 -9.65
N ILE A 189 -8.49 12.35 -9.46
CA ILE A 189 -9.14 11.63 -8.33
C ILE A 189 -9.02 10.11 -8.47
N PHE A 190 -9.55 9.54 -9.55
CA PHE A 190 -9.67 8.08 -9.67
C PHE A 190 -8.32 7.38 -9.84
N PRO A 191 -7.32 7.94 -10.55
CA PRO A 191 -5.98 7.35 -10.59
C PRO A 191 -5.34 7.32 -9.19
N ALA A 192 -5.56 8.36 -8.37
CA ALA A 192 -5.07 8.38 -6.99
C ALA A 192 -5.63 7.22 -6.15
N MET A 193 -6.92 6.93 -6.31
CA MET A 193 -7.60 5.81 -5.66
C MET A 193 -7.04 4.46 -6.12
N ILE A 194 -6.86 4.28 -7.43
CA ILE A 194 -6.40 3.02 -8.03
C ILE A 194 -4.96 2.70 -7.61
N ARG A 195 -4.08 3.70 -7.57
CA ARG A 195 -2.69 3.56 -7.04
C ARG A 195 -2.64 3.09 -5.58
N ARG A 196 -3.73 3.31 -4.84
CA ARG A 196 -3.90 2.89 -3.45
C ARG A 196 -4.80 1.65 -3.31
N ASN A 197 -5.01 0.92 -4.41
CA ASN A 197 -5.76 -0.33 -4.52
C ASN A 197 -7.28 -0.24 -4.24
N TRP A 198 -7.88 0.94 -4.44
CA TRP A 198 -9.33 1.10 -4.41
C TRP A 198 -9.93 0.73 -5.78
N ASN A 199 -10.95 -0.13 -5.80
CA ASN A 199 -11.53 -0.72 -7.01
C ASN A 199 -13.02 -0.40 -7.14
N ALA A 200 -13.52 -0.16 -8.35
CA ALA A 200 -14.96 0.00 -8.58
C ALA A 200 -15.74 -1.29 -8.28
N THR A 201 -17.01 -1.20 -7.89
CA THR A 201 -17.88 -2.36 -7.60
C THR A 201 -18.85 -2.70 -8.74
N GLU A 202 -19.29 -3.95 -8.84
CA GLU A 202 -20.31 -4.40 -9.81
C GLU A 202 -21.75 -4.06 -9.34
N ILE A 203 -22.69 -3.88 -10.27
CA ILE A 203 -24.12 -3.66 -9.94
C ILE A 203 -24.80 -4.98 -9.53
N ILE A 204 -25.71 -4.93 -8.55
CA ILE A 204 -26.65 -6.02 -8.25
C ILE A 204 -27.63 -6.20 -9.44
N GLY A 205 -27.47 -7.27 -10.21
CA GLY A 205 -28.45 -7.71 -11.22
C GLY A 205 -29.22 -8.95 -10.73
N LEU A 206 -30.49 -9.10 -11.11
CA LEU A 206 -31.34 -10.26 -10.75
C LEU A 206 -30.76 -11.64 -11.16
N GLY A 207 -29.77 -11.67 -12.06
CA GLY A 207 -29.02 -12.88 -12.45
C GLY A 207 -27.59 -13.02 -11.89
N SER A 208 -27.09 -12.04 -11.12
CA SER A 208 -25.79 -12.13 -10.43
C SER A 208 -25.92 -12.76 -9.04
N VAL A 209 -27.06 -12.55 -8.36
CA VAL A 209 -27.37 -13.09 -7.02
C VAL A 209 -27.11 -14.60 -6.90
N TRP A 210 -27.53 -15.41 -7.89
CA TRP A 210 -27.34 -16.87 -7.85
C TRP A 210 -25.90 -17.33 -8.19
N ARG A 211 -25.13 -16.54 -8.94
CA ARG A 211 -23.71 -16.83 -9.22
C ARG A 211 -22.80 -16.40 -8.07
N THR A 212 -23.14 -15.31 -7.37
CA THR A 212 -22.45 -14.82 -6.17
C THR A 212 -22.53 -15.81 -5.00
N VAL A 213 -23.67 -16.52 -4.85
CA VAL A 213 -23.85 -17.57 -3.82
C VAL A 213 -22.95 -18.78 -4.09
N GLY A 214 -22.70 -19.14 -5.35
CA GLY A 214 -21.80 -20.26 -5.71
C GLY A 214 -20.30 -19.90 -5.70
N SER A 215 -19.95 -18.62 -5.86
CA SER A 215 -18.56 -18.14 -5.84
C SER A 215 -18.09 -17.63 -4.49
N PHE A 216 -18.88 -17.83 -3.44
CA PHE A 216 -18.56 -17.46 -2.05
C PHE A 216 -17.24 -18.10 -1.52
N PHE A 217 -16.62 -19.00 -2.29
CA PHE A 217 -15.39 -19.72 -1.98
C PHE A 217 -14.19 -19.42 -2.92
N GLN A 218 -14.32 -18.53 -3.90
CA GLN A 218 -13.24 -18.18 -4.84
C GLN A 218 -12.90 -16.67 -4.75
N GLY A 219 -11.75 -16.36 -4.16
CA GLY A 219 -11.35 -15.01 -3.72
C GLY A 219 -11.23 -13.91 -4.80
N SER A 220 -11.26 -14.22 -6.09
CA SER A 220 -11.16 -13.21 -7.17
C SER A 220 -12.46 -12.44 -7.41
N ARG A 221 -13.62 -13.11 -7.41
CA ARG A 221 -14.94 -12.45 -7.56
C ARG A 221 -15.31 -11.54 -6.39
N TYR A 222 -14.62 -11.69 -5.27
CA TYR A 222 -14.87 -10.90 -4.07
C TYR A 222 -14.43 -9.42 -4.25
N ARG A 223 -13.37 -9.16 -5.03
CA ARG A 223 -12.80 -7.81 -5.28
C ARG A 223 -13.77 -6.84 -5.97
N TYR A 224 -14.80 -7.34 -6.64
CA TYR A 224 -15.81 -6.56 -7.37
C TYR A 224 -17.22 -6.72 -6.80
N SER A 225 -17.35 -7.36 -5.62
CA SER A 225 -18.64 -7.71 -5.02
C SER A 225 -19.63 -6.53 -5.03
N PRO A 226 -20.89 -6.77 -5.40
CA PRO A 226 -21.88 -5.69 -5.41
C PRO A 226 -22.12 -5.12 -4.02
N ILE A 227 -22.41 -3.82 -3.98
CA ILE A 227 -22.85 -3.11 -2.78
C ILE A 227 -24.30 -2.70 -2.93
N SER A 228 -25.09 -2.82 -1.84
CA SER A 228 -26.49 -2.37 -1.84
C SER A 228 -26.56 -0.88 -2.17
N SER A 229 -27.55 -0.50 -2.99
CA SER A 229 -27.72 0.90 -3.38
C SER A 229 -28.12 1.77 -2.21
N LEU A 230 -27.46 2.92 -2.10
CA LEU A 230 -27.89 4.04 -1.25
C LEU A 230 -28.31 5.19 -2.15
N TYR A 231 -29.16 6.08 -1.66
CA TYR A 231 -29.69 7.19 -2.44
C TYR A 231 -29.27 8.53 -1.85
N ALA A 232 -28.83 9.44 -2.72
CA ALA A 232 -28.60 10.84 -2.41
C ALA A 232 -28.92 11.66 -3.65
N LEU A 233 -29.29 12.94 -3.47
CA LEU A 233 -29.64 13.82 -4.59
C LEU A 233 -30.73 13.23 -5.50
N GLY A 234 -31.68 12.49 -4.92
CA GLY A 234 -32.80 11.86 -5.62
C GLY A 234 -32.46 10.64 -6.49
N ARG A 235 -31.23 10.09 -6.41
CA ARG A 235 -30.79 8.98 -7.27
C ARG A 235 -29.85 8.00 -6.54
N PRO A 236 -29.69 6.75 -7.04
CA PRO A 236 -28.70 5.82 -6.50
C PRO A 236 -27.26 6.36 -6.70
N GLN A 237 -26.28 5.74 -6.04
CA GLN A 237 -24.87 6.13 -6.21
C GLN A 237 -24.43 6.14 -7.68
N ASP A 238 -23.62 7.12 -8.05
CA ASP A 238 -23.04 7.20 -9.40
C ASP A 238 -21.83 6.27 -9.52
N ILE A 239 -21.04 6.14 -8.44
CA ILE A 239 -19.87 5.25 -8.38
C ILE A 239 -19.84 4.53 -7.02
N GLY A 240 -19.70 3.21 -7.04
CA GLY A 240 -19.30 2.41 -5.88
C GLY A 240 -17.83 2.03 -5.96
N VAL A 241 -17.09 2.16 -4.86
CA VAL A 241 -15.66 1.84 -4.76
C VAL A 241 -15.40 1.03 -3.50
N GLN A 242 -14.51 0.05 -3.55
CA GLN A 242 -14.11 -0.76 -2.40
C GLN A 242 -12.61 -1.04 -2.33
N LYS A 243 -12.10 -1.21 -1.11
CA LYS A 243 -10.77 -1.76 -0.84
C LYS A 243 -10.92 -2.98 0.05
N VAL A 244 -10.43 -4.13 -0.42
CA VAL A 244 -10.45 -5.42 0.29
C VAL A 244 -9.38 -5.42 1.38
N ARG A 245 -9.62 -6.11 2.51
CA ARG A 245 -8.72 -6.22 3.67
C ARG A 245 -8.57 -7.67 4.20
N GLY A 246 -8.03 -7.82 5.42
CA GLY A 246 -7.58 -9.02 6.18
C GLY A 246 -8.25 -10.34 5.85
N SER A 247 -9.56 -10.30 5.95
CA SER A 247 -10.42 -11.45 5.83
C SER A 247 -11.52 -11.19 4.79
N ILE A 248 -12.17 -12.27 4.36
CA ILE A 248 -13.37 -12.23 3.50
C ILE A 248 -14.57 -11.45 4.11
N HIS A 249 -14.42 -10.90 5.30
CA HIS A 249 -15.46 -10.18 6.03
C HIS A 249 -15.15 -8.70 6.28
N GLU A 250 -13.91 -8.27 6.01
CA GLU A 250 -13.41 -6.91 6.25
C GLU A 250 -13.17 -6.16 4.93
N ARG A 251 -13.82 -5.00 4.77
CA ARG A 251 -13.74 -4.19 3.55
C ARG A 251 -14.08 -2.73 3.84
N ASN A 252 -13.41 -1.79 3.17
CA ASN A 252 -13.82 -0.38 3.19
C ASN A 252 -14.61 -0.08 1.93
N HIS A 253 -15.85 0.38 2.08
CA HIS A 253 -16.76 0.62 0.96
C HIS A 253 -17.12 2.10 0.89
N MET A 254 -17.16 2.61 -0.34
CA MET A 254 -17.46 3.98 -0.64
C MET A 254 -18.52 4.09 -1.72
N ARG A 255 -19.32 5.14 -1.63
CA ARG A 255 -20.29 5.54 -2.65
C ARG A 255 -20.13 7.03 -2.93
N PHE A 256 -20.16 7.40 -4.20
CA PHE A 256 -20.03 8.78 -4.65
C PHE A 256 -21.17 9.20 -5.55
N TRP A 257 -21.52 10.48 -5.45
CA TRP A 257 -22.46 11.18 -6.30
C TRP A 257 -21.80 12.45 -6.81
N LEU A 258 -21.82 12.66 -8.13
CA LEU A 258 -21.38 13.92 -8.72
C LEU A 258 -22.37 15.01 -8.32
N SER A 259 -21.89 16.01 -7.60
CA SER A 259 -22.71 17.12 -7.14
C SER A 259 -22.88 18.17 -8.25
N PRO A 260 -23.88 19.07 -8.15
CA PRO A 260 -23.98 20.23 -9.04
C PRO A 260 -22.92 21.30 -8.76
N ILE A 261 -22.09 21.15 -7.71
CA ILE A 261 -21.05 22.12 -7.38
C ILE A 261 -19.83 21.90 -8.27
N ARG A 262 -19.25 23.01 -8.71
CA ARG A 262 -17.91 23.08 -9.25
C ARG A 262 -17.07 24.05 -8.44
N PHE A 263 -15.82 23.67 -8.19
CA PHE A 263 -14.86 24.52 -7.50
C PHE A 263 -13.79 24.93 -8.50
N ARG A 264 -13.80 26.20 -8.91
CA ARG A 264 -12.91 26.74 -9.95
C ARG A 264 -12.96 25.88 -11.23
N GLY A 265 -14.17 25.54 -11.65
CA GLY A 265 -14.44 24.66 -12.80
C GLY A 265 -14.13 23.17 -12.59
N MET A 266 -13.59 22.74 -11.45
CA MET A 266 -13.37 21.32 -11.16
C MET A 266 -14.62 20.66 -10.58
N PRO A 267 -14.94 19.40 -10.94
CA PRO A 267 -16.09 18.71 -10.38
C PRO A 267 -15.91 18.45 -8.89
N VAL A 268 -17.04 18.46 -8.17
CA VAL A 268 -17.12 18.13 -6.75
C VAL A 268 -18.00 16.91 -6.56
N TRP A 269 -17.43 15.86 -5.97
CA TRP A 269 -18.13 14.63 -5.63
C TRP A 269 -18.50 14.64 -4.14
N ILE A 270 -19.75 14.32 -3.80
CA ILE A 270 -20.16 14.02 -2.43
C ILE A 270 -20.14 12.51 -2.23
N GLY A 271 -19.68 12.04 -1.08
CA GLY A 271 -19.55 10.61 -0.84
C GLY A 271 -19.80 10.17 0.59
N GLN A 272 -19.88 8.86 0.71
CA GLN A 272 -20.00 8.11 1.95
C GLN A 272 -18.92 7.06 1.99
N ILE A 273 -18.26 6.87 3.13
CA ILE A 273 -17.39 5.73 3.42
C ILE A 273 -17.80 5.05 4.72
N SER A 274 -17.73 3.72 4.71
CA SER A 274 -17.86 2.86 5.89
C SER A 274 -16.84 1.73 5.82
N ARG A 275 -16.47 1.21 6.99
CA ARG A 275 -15.67 -0.01 7.14
C ARG A 275 -16.60 -1.13 7.58
N ASP A 276 -16.46 -2.30 6.98
CA ASP A 276 -17.10 -3.52 7.45
C ASP A 276 -16.10 -4.26 8.35
N ILE A 277 -16.54 -4.66 9.54
CA ILE A 277 -15.72 -5.32 10.57
C ILE A 277 -16.11 -6.78 10.81
N GLY A 278 -17.12 -7.29 10.08
CA GLY A 278 -17.59 -8.65 10.23
C GLY A 278 -18.86 -8.95 9.44
N VAL A 279 -19.48 -10.10 9.70
CA VAL A 279 -20.76 -10.52 9.09
C VAL A 279 -21.74 -10.96 10.19
N LYS A 280 -23.01 -10.57 10.06
CA LYS A 280 -24.12 -11.01 10.90
C LYS A 280 -25.27 -11.58 10.06
N PHE A 281 -26.07 -12.45 10.66
CA PHE A 281 -27.34 -12.88 10.07
C PHE A 281 -28.40 -11.80 10.25
N THR A 282 -29.19 -11.51 9.21
CA THR A 282 -30.29 -10.54 9.27
C THR A 282 -31.41 -10.89 8.29
N LEU A 283 -32.67 -10.74 8.72
CA LEU A 283 -33.84 -10.85 7.84
C LEU A 283 -34.12 -9.55 7.05
N LYS A 284 -33.40 -8.47 7.35
CA LYS A 284 -33.54 -7.17 6.69
C LYS A 284 -32.76 -7.06 5.37
N SER A 285 -31.98 -8.09 5.02
CA SER A 285 -31.21 -8.17 3.77
C SER A 285 -31.70 -9.34 2.90
N PRO A 286 -31.76 -9.18 1.56
CA PRO A 286 -32.12 -10.28 0.65
C PRO A 286 -31.19 -11.50 0.72
N THR A 287 -29.97 -11.33 1.24
CA THR A 287 -28.95 -12.38 1.36
C THR A 287 -28.99 -13.15 2.69
N ILE A 288 -29.90 -12.81 3.61
CA ILE A 288 -30.06 -13.44 4.96
C ILE A 288 -28.82 -13.26 5.88
N SER A 289 -27.71 -12.73 5.35
CA SER A 289 -26.55 -12.20 6.06
C SER A 289 -26.18 -10.82 5.51
N THR A 290 -25.69 -9.94 6.38
CA THR A 290 -25.12 -8.62 6.01
C THR A 290 -23.79 -8.43 6.72
N HIS A 291 -22.91 -7.63 6.13
CA HIS A 291 -21.74 -7.15 6.85
C HIS A 291 -22.16 -6.25 8.01
N VAL A 292 -21.37 -6.26 9.08
CA VAL A 292 -21.48 -5.34 10.22
C VAL A 292 -20.54 -4.18 9.93
N ILE A 293 -21.06 -2.95 9.89
CA ILE A 293 -20.21 -1.77 9.75
C ILE A 293 -19.52 -1.44 11.09
N ASP A 294 -18.33 -0.85 11.02
CA ASP A 294 -17.68 -0.18 12.16
C ASP A 294 -18.57 0.97 12.63
N PRO A 295 -19.03 0.95 13.89
CA PRO A 295 -19.78 2.07 14.45
C PRO A 295 -19.04 3.40 14.42
N ASP A 296 -17.70 3.43 14.47
CA ASP A 296 -16.91 4.66 14.32
C ASP A 296 -16.65 4.95 12.83
N VAL A 297 -17.62 5.55 12.15
CA VAL A 297 -17.48 5.90 10.72
C VAL A 297 -16.40 6.94 10.44
N ASP A 298 -15.92 7.66 11.48
CA ASP A 298 -14.83 8.62 11.34
C ASP A 298 -13.48 7.91 11.25
N GLU A 299 -13.35 6.69 11.78
CA GLU A 299 -12.19 5.81 11.60
C GLU A 299 -11.98 5.53 10.11
N ALA A 300 -13.02 5.06 9.41
CA ALA A 300 -12.95 4.74 7.99
C ALA A 300 -12.62 5.97 7.13
N ARG A 301 -13.24 7.12 7.45
CA ARG A 301 -12.95 8.41 6.82
C ARG A 301 -11.49 8.83 6.99
N ARG A 302 -10.94 8.64 8.19
CA ARG A 302 -9.54 8.95 8.49
C ARG A 302 -8.61 7.99 7.75
N TYR A 303 -8.87 6.68 7.77
CA TYR A 303 -8.07 5.71 7.01
C TYR A 303 -7.95 6.08 5.54
N LEU A 304 -9.06 6.46 4.88
CA LEU A 304 -9.03 6.89 3.48
C LEU A 304 -8.13 8.12 3.27
N MET A 305 -8.27 9.12 4.14
CA MET A 305 -7.45 10.34 4.07
C MET A 305 -5.95 10.02 4.20
N GLU A 306 -5.59 9.17 5.15
CA GLU A 306 -4.21 8.74 5.35
C GLU A 306 -3.68 7.94 4.15
N ASP A 307 -4.46 6.96 3.67
CA ASP A 307 -4.08 6.11 2.54
C ASP A 307 -3.89 6.94 1.25
N LEU A 308 -4.78 7.89 0.97
CA LEU A 308 -4.69 8.77 -0.19
C LEU A 308 -3.60 9.85 -0.04
N ALA A 309 -3.13 10.16 1.17
CA ALA A 309 -1.97 11.04 1.35
C ALA A 309 -0.69 10.44 0.71
N TYR A 310 -0.60 9.11 0.63
CA TYR A 310 0.50 8.41 -0.05
C TYR A 310 0.26 8.18 -1.56
N SER A 311 -0.83 8.70 -2.14
CA SER A 311 -1.13 8.57 -3.58
C SER A 311 -0.29 9.47 -4.50
N GLN A 312 0.37 10.48 -3.93
CA GLN A 312 1.06 11.58 -4.64
C GLN A 312 0.14 12.49 -5.48
N ALA A 313 -1.17 12.47 -5.24
CA ALA A 313 -2.14 13.34 -5.93
C ALA A 313 -2.97 14.22 -4.97
N LEU A 314 -3.02 13.87 -3.68
CA LEU A 314 -3.72 14.64 -2.66
C LEU A 314 -2.91 15.91 -2.33
N GLN A 315 -3.55 17.08 -2.47
CA GLN A 315 -2.90 18.39 -2.31
C GLN A 315 -3.38 19.14 -1.07
N ARG A 316 -4.67 19.04 -0.73
CA ARG A 316 -5.25 19.75 0.42
C ARG A 316 -6.27 18.86 1.13
N ILE A 317 -6.37 19.03 2.44
CA ILE A 317 -7.37 18.38 3.28
C ILE A 317 -8.04 19.45 4.14
N GLY A 318 -9.36 19.49 4.14
CA GLY A 318 -10.14 20.29 5.08
C GLY A 318 -11.28 19.48 5.69
N PHE A 319 -11.86 19.99 6.77
CA PHE A 319 -13.12 19.44 7.31
C PHE A 319 -14.18 20.53 7.35
N ILE A 320 -15.43 20.11 7.16
CA ILE A 320 -16.60 20.98 7.25
C ILE A 320 -17.70 20.30 8.05
N LYS A 321 -18.55 21.06 8.73
CA LYS A 321 -19.79 20.52 9.32
C LYS A 321 -20.78 20.12 8.23
N GLY A 322 -21.63 19.14 8.51
CA GLY A 322 -22.79 18.85 7.65
C GLY A 322 -23.50 17.52 7.92
N VAL A 323 -22.88 16.59 8.66
CA VAL A 323 -23.50 15.31 9.05
C VAL A 323 -24.26 15.44 10.38
N GLY A 324 -23.76 16.31 11.26
CA GLY A 324 -24.24 16.47 12.63
C GLY A 324 -23.68 15.39 13.56
N GLU A 325 -23.30 15.80 14.76
CA GLU A 325 -22.65 14.93 15.75
C GLU A 325 -23.59 13.79 16.19
N SER A 326 -23.00 12.63 16.50
CA SER A 326 -23.70 11.46 17.05
C SER A 326 -22.79 10.83 18.11
N ASP A 327 -23.30 10.68 19.34
CA ASP A 327 -22.54 10.15 20.49
C ASP A 327 -22.53 8.61 20.46
N PRO A 328 -21.42 7.95 20.84
CA PRO A 328 -21.36 6.49 20.93
C PRO A 328 -22.43 5.85 21.84
N ASN A 329 -22.91 6.54 22.88
CA ASN A 329 -23.96 6.05 23.78
C ASN A 329 -25.38 6.29 23.25
N ALA A 330 -25.51 7.11 22.22
CA ALA A 330 -26.76 7.37 21.52
C ALA A 330 -26.51 7.35 20.01
N PRO A 331 -26.06 6.19 19.46
CA PRO A 331 -25.68 6.11 18.07
C PRO A 331 -26.91 6.25 17.18
N ARG A 332 -26.71 6.80 15.98
CA ARG A 332 -27.70 6.69 14.91
C ARG A 332 -27.63 5.30 14.29
N THR A 333 -28.63 4.93 13.52
CA THR A 333 -28.68 3.64 12.82
C THR A 333 -28.78 3.84 11.31
N ASN A 334 -28.11 3.00 10.53
CA ASN A 334 -28.29 2.98 9.09
C ASN A 334 -29.52 2.14 8.66
N LEU A 335 -29.74 2.00 7.34
CA LEU A 335 -30.89 1.29 6.77
C LEU A 335 -30.98 -0.20 7.13
N VAL A 336 -29.86 -0.84 7.47
CA VAL A 336 -29.84 -2.26 7.90
C VAL A 336 -29.88 -2.42 9.43
N GLY A 337 -29.94 -1.31 10.16
CA GLY A 337 -30.02 -1.26 11.61
C GLY A 337 -28.68 -1.41 12.32
N ASP A 338 -27.56 -1.18 11.64
CA ASP A 338 -26.25 -1.08 12.30
C ASP A 338 -26.08 0.30 12.95
N PRO A 339 -25.58 0.36 14.20
CA PRO A 339 -25.31 1.62 14.87
C PRO A 339 -24.07 2.30 14.30
N TYR A 340 -24.07 3.64 14.28
CA TYR A 340 -22.91 4.45 13.95
C TYR A 340 -22.87 5.76 14.77
N HIS A 341 -21.67 6.28 14.98
CA HIS A 341 -21.39 7.56 15.65
C HIS A 341 -20.32 8.36 14.88
N THR A 342 -20.32 9.69 15.01
CA THR A 342 -19.49 10.60 14.20
C THR A 342 -19.35 12.00 14.84
N ASP A 343 -18.29 12.75 14.52
CA ASP A 343 -18.13 14.19 14.86
C ASP A 343 -19.10 15.07 14.09
N GLY A 344 -19.77 14.53 13.08
CA GLY A 344 -20.68 15.29 12.25
C GLY A 344 -19.98 16.10 11.16
N LEU A 345 -18.69 15.88 10.93
CA LEU A 345 -17.91 16.53 9.88
C LEU A 345 -17.93 15.73 8.57
N ARG A 346 -17.53 16.40 7.48
CA ARG A 346 -17.16 15.80 6.21
C ARG A 346 -15.69 16.12 5.95
N ALA A 347 -14.92 15.13 5.52
CA ALA A 347 -13.57 15.37 5.03
C ALA A 347 -13.64 15.85 3.57
N VAL A 348 -12.95 16.92 3.26
CA VAL A 348 -12.85 17.52 1.92
C VAL A 348 -11.44 17.32 1.39
N LEU A 349 -11.30 16.50 0.37
CA LEU A 349 -10.03 16.08 -0.22
C LEU A 349 -9.84 16.71 -1.58
N PHE A 350 -8.77 17.49 -1.76
CA PHE A 350 -8.46 18.18 -3.01
C PHE A 350 -7.35 17.46 -3.76
N PHE A 351 -7.62 17.09 -5.01
CA PHE A 351 -6.71 16.39 -5.90
C PHE A 351 -6.23 17.32 -7.01
N GLY A 352 -4.99 17.14 -7.43
CA GLY A 352 -4.45 17.85 -8.58
C GLY A 352 -3.44 17.02 -9.34
N PRO A 353 -2.85 17.58 -10.41
CA PRO A 353 -1.92 16.85 -11.26
C PRO A 353 -0.66 16.40 -10.49
N ARG A 354 -0.21 15.18 -10.78
CA ARG A 354 0.94 14.46 -10.17
C ARG A 354 2.26 15.27 -10.26
N PRO A 355 3.27 15.07 -9.36
CA PRO A 355 3.27 14.44 -8.03
C PRO A 355 3.40 15.43 -6.85
N SER A 356 2.61 15.26 -5.79
CA SER A 356 2.77 15.93 -4.48
C SER A 356 3.42 15.01 -3.43
N SER A 357 4.18 15.57 -2.50
CA SER A 357 4.71 14.84 -1.33
C SER A 357 3.88 15.13 -0.07
N LEU A 358 4.07 14.31 1.00
CA LEU A 358 3.48 14.61 2.31
C LEU A 358 3.87 16.00 2.85
N ALA A 359 5.06 16.49 2.50
CA ALA A 359 5.52 17.81 2.92
C ALA A 359 4.80 18.95 2.19
N ASP A 360 4.22 18.70 1.01
CA ASP A 360 3.48 19.70 0.22
C ASP A 360 2.01 19.77 0.62
N LEU A 361 1.51 18.76 1.35
CA LEU A 361 0.12 18.61 1.73
C LEU A 361 -0.35 19.78 2.61
N GLU A 362 -1.39 20.47 2.16
CA GLU A 362 -1.96 21.60 2.88
C GLU A 362 -3.17 21.17 3.73
N LEU A 363 -2.98 21.15 5.05
CA LEU A 363 -4.08 21.03 6.01
C LEU A 363 -4.76 22.39 6.19
N LEU A 364 -6.05 22.46 5.85
CA LEU A 364 -6.85 23.68 5.91
C LEU A 364 -7.35 23.94 7.33
N ASP A 365 -7.24 25.19 7.76
CA ASP A 365 -7.72 25.64 9.07
C ASP A 365 -9.23 25.97 8.99
N TRP A 366 -10.03 24.96 8.64
CA TRP A 366 -11.49 25.03 8.56
C TRP A 366 -12.12 24.54 9.88
N ASP A 367 -13.02 23.57 9.84
CA ASP A 367 -13.47 22.88 11.05
C ASP A 367 -12.42 21.85 11.48
N LEU A 368 -12.34 21.56 12.78
CA LEU A 368 -11.39 20.57 13.33
C LEU A 368 -12.15 19.37 13.90
N PRO A 369 -11.74 18.14 13.58
CA PRO A 369 -12.26 16.97 14.26
C PRO A 369 -11.95 17.05 15.76
N LYS A 370 -12.96 16.74 16.56
CA LYS A 370 -12.81 16.65 18.01
C LYS A 370 -12.34 15.22 18.36
N PRO A 371 -11.62 15.03 19.47
CA PRO A 371 -11.48 13.69 20.03
C PRO A 371 -12.88 13.13 20.34
N PRO A 372 -13.10 11.80 20.26
CA PRO A 372 -14.35 11.20 20.70
C PRO A 372 -14.66 11.67 22.13
N LEU A 373 -15.91 12.01 22.40
CA LEU A 373 -16.34 12.32 23.76
C LEU A 373 -15.96 11.12 24.64
N THR A 374 -15.29 11.38 25.76
CA THR A 374 -14.95 10.39 26.79
C THR A 374 -16.19 9.84 27.52
N SER A 375 -17.38 10.04 26.95
CA SER A 375 -18.71 9.69 27.47
C SER A 375 -18.99 8.19 27.44
N LEU A 376 -18.14 7.34 26.84
CA LEU A 376 -18.23 5.88 27.02
C LEU A 376 -18.09 5.42 28.48
N ARG A 377 -17.80 6.31 29.44
CA ARG A 377 -17.73 5.98 30.87
C ARG A 377 -19.11 5.60 31.41
N ASP A 378 -19.42 4.32 31.40
CA ASP A 378 -20.30 3.75 32.40
C ASP A 378 -19.63 3.91 33.78
N PRO A 379 -20.22 4.65 34.74
CA PRO A 379 -19.65 4.81 36.08
C PRO A 379 -19.49 3.48 36.84
N ALA A 380 -20.21 2.43 36.40
CA ALA A 380 -20.14 1.08 36.97
C ALA A 380 -18.93 0.25 36.47
N VAL A 381 -18.28 0.67 35.39
CA VAL A 381 -17.06 0.04 34.86
C VAL A 381 -15.86 0.80 35.45
N ALA A 382 -15.28 0.24 36.50
CA ALA A 382 -14.26 0.88 37.32
C ALA A 382 -13.05 1.42 36.53
N GLY A 383 -12.85 2.75 36.60
CA GLY A 383 -11.61 3.46 36.25
C GLY A 383 -11.35 3.66 34.75
N PRO A 384 -10.62 4.73 34.34
CA PRO A 384 -10.10 4.77 32.98
C PRO A 384 -9.26 3.51 32.78
N PRO A 385 -9.34 2.81 31.63
CA PRO A 385 -8.28 1.90 31.26
C PRO A 385 -7.05 2.78 30.97
N SER A 386 -6.37 3.24 32.00
CA SER A 386 -5.01 3.69 31.86
C SER A 386 -4.19 2.41 31.83
N CYS A 387 -3.63 2.08 30.67
CA CYS A 387 -2.38 1.35 30.71
C CYS A 387 -1.44 2.18 31.59
N ASP A 388 -1.08 1.66 32.77
CA ASP A 388 0.10 2.14 33.47
C ASP A 388 1.31 1.73 32.62
N CYS A 389 1.50 2.47 31.54
CA CYS A 389 2.49 2.18 30.53
C CYS A 389 3.90 2.54 31.01
N ALA A 390 4.15 2.62 32.32
CA ALA A 390 5.47 2.83 32.87
C ALA A 390 6.45 1.74 32.40
N ALA A 391 6.01 0.48 32.39
CA ALA A 391 6.82 -0.64 31.86
C ALA A 391 7.10 -0.47 30.36
N LEU A 392 6.10 -0.11 29.56
CA LEU A 392 6.26 0.14 28.13
C LEU A 392 7.21 1.32 27.88
N ARG A 393 7.04 2.43 28.60
CA ARG A 393 7.91 3.62 28.53
C ARG A 393 9.35 3.30 28.91
N ALA A 394 9.56 2.49 29.95
CA ALA A 394 10.89 2.13 30.42
C ALA A 394 11.69 1.35 29.36
N ARG A 395 11.02 0.54 28.53
CA ARG A 395 11.65 -0.22 27.44
C ARG A 395 11.45 0.40 26.04
N ALA A 396 10.78 1.54 25.94
CA ALA A 396 10.44 2.13 24.66
C ALA A 396 11.67 2.68 23.94
N SER A 397 11.73 2.42 22.65
CA SER A 397 12.70 3.06 21.77
C SER A 397 12.25 4.48 21.47
N THR A 398 13.15 5.45 21.64
CA THR A 398 12.81 6.87 21.58
C THR A 398 13.71 7.61 20.60
N LYS A 399 13.13 8.49 19.79
CA LYS A 399 13.85 9.46 18.96
C LYS A 399 13.25 10.85 19.17
N ALA A 400 14.09 11.88 19.01
CA ALA A 400 13.66 13.26 19.07
C ALA A 400 14.34 14.11 17.99
N ALA A 401 13.58 15.01 17.39
CA ALA A 401 14.06 15.98 16.40
C ALA A 401 13.03 17.13 16.30
N ASP A 402 13.48 18.34 15.97
CA ASP A 402 12.62 19.50 15.69
C ASP A 402 11.59 19.83 16.79
N GLY A 403 11.97 19.62 18.07
CA GLY A 403 11.05 19.81 19.20
C GLY A 403 10.00 18.71 19.35
N ILE A 404 10.12 17.60 18.64
CA ILE A 404 9.20 16.46 18.71
C ILE A 404 9.95 15.25 19.23
N ARG A 405 9.38 14.55 20.22
CA ARG A 405 9.88 13.26 20.70
C ARG A 405 8.84 12.19 20.40
N VAL A 406 9.25 11.10 19.76
CA VAL A 406 8.43 9.91 19.57
C VAL A 406 9.03 8.73 20.32
N SER A 407 8.18 7.91 20.91
CA SER A 407 8.55 6.68 21.59
C SER A 407 7.63 5.55 21.16
N GLY A 408 8.16 4.33 21.11
CA GLY A 408 7.32 3.17 20.82
C GLY A 408 7.84 1.86 21.41
N ALA A 409 6.91 0.91 21.57
CA ALA A 409 7.15 -0.42 22.11
C ALA A 409 6.16 -1.44 21.51
N LEU A 410 6.59 -2.68 21.25
CA LEU A 410 5.67 -3.76 20.83
C LEU A 410 5.15 -4.49 22.06
N LEU A 411 3.89 -4.91 22.03
CA LEU A 411 3.29 -5.73 23.09
C LEU A 411 3.53 -7.21 22.82
N SER A 412 3.91 -7.94 23.87
CA SER A 412 3.85 -9.40 23.87
C SER A 412 2.42 -9.90 24.04
N ALA A 413 2.21 -11.20 23.77
CA ALA A 413 0.94 -11.87 24.07
C ALA A 413 0.54 -11.76 25.55
N GLU A 414 1.50 -11.78 26.47
CA GLU A 414 1.24 -11.63 27.91
C GLU A 414 0.81 -10.20 28.26
N GLU A 415 1.54 -9.20 27.77
CA GLU A 415 1.19 -7.79 27.97
C GLU A 415 -0.16 -7.47 27.31
N SER A 416 -0.46 -8.06 26.15
CA SER A 416 -1.76 -7.97 25.49
C SER A 416 -2.89 -8.48 26.40
N ARG A 417 -2.73 -9.65 27.03
CA ARG A 417 -3.74 -10.18 27.96
C ARG A 417 -3.91 -9.27 29.18
N ALA A 418 -2.81 -8.74 29.72
CA ALA A 418 -2.87 -7.83 30.86
C ALA A 418 -3.52 -6.47 30.51
N ILE A 419 -3.20 -5.92 29.34
CA ILE A 419 -3.63 -4.58 28.92
C ILE A 419 -5.02 -4.59 28.28
N PHE A 420 -5.39 -5.61 27.50
CA PHE A 420 -6.66 -5.67 26.78
C PHE A 420 -7.63 -6.75 27.29
N GLY A 421 -7.16 -7.69 28.11
CA GLY A 421 -7.95 -8.86 28.51
C GLY A 421 -7.99 -9.97 27.45
N ILE A 422 -7.30 -9.77 26.32
CA ILE A 422 -7.26 -10.70 25.18
C ILE A 422 -5.84 -10.90 24.68
N ASP A 423 -5.60 -12.06 24.08
CA ASP A 423 -4.34 -12.41 23.43
C ASP A 423 -4.41 -12.09 21.95
N LEU A 424 -3.97 -10.88 21.56
CA LEU A 424 -4.02 -10.38 20.18
C LEU A 424 -3.30 -11.30 19.18
N ALA A 425 -2.27 -12.00 19.62
CA ALA A 425 -1.49 -12.89 18.76
C ALA A 425 -2.29 -14.09 18.24
N GLN A 426 -3.38 -14.49 18.90
CA GLN A 426 -4.27 -15.56 18.42
C GLN A 426 -5.03 -15.22 17.13
N ARG A 427 -5.04 -13.94 16.74
CA ARG A 427 -5.67 -13.43 15.53
C ARG A 427 -4.65 -12.75 14.61
N ASP A 428 -3.37 -13.06 14.77
CA ASP A 428 -2.26 -12.44 14.01
C ASP A 428 -2.20 -10.90 14.13
N VAL A 429 -2.70 -10.37 15.26
CA VAL A 429 -2.64 -8.94 15.60
C VAL A 429 -1.53 -8.70 16.61
N GLN A 430 -0.74 -7.64 16.38
CA GLN A 430 0.21 -7.11 17.36
C GLN A 430 -0.08 -5.64 17.62
N ALA A 431 -0.09 -5.24 18.88
CA ALA A 431 -0.26 -3.83 19.26
C ALA A 431 1.11 -3.14 19.36
N VAL A 432 1.22 -1.99 18.72
CA VAL A 432 2.36 -1.06 18.85
C VAL A 432 1.92 0.09 19.73
N TRP A 433 2.52 0.22 20.90
CA TRP A 433 2.37 1.43 21.72
C TRP A 433 3.18 2.56 21.10
N VAL A 434 2.55 3.73 20.96
CA VAL A 434 3.16 4.96 20.42
C VAL A 434 2.90 6.11 21.38
N GLU A 435 3.92 6.91 21.67
CA GLU A 435 3.82 8.19 22.39
C GLU A 435 4.49 9.29 21.58
N VAL A 436 3.81 10.41 21.42
CA VAL A 436 4.32 11.60 20.75
C VAL A 436 4.24 12.77 21.72
N VAL A 437 5.38 13.40 21.99
CA VAL A 437 5.49 14.66 22.71
C VAL A 437 5.77 15.76 21.72
N ASN A 438 4.89 16.76 21.69
CA ASN A 438 4.98 17.89 20.78
C ASN A 438 5.43 19.14 21.55
N HIS A 439 6.73 19.44 21.55
CA HIS A 439 7.27 20.73 22.01
C HIS A 439 7.47 21.73 20.86
N ALA A 440 7.08 21.37 19.63
CA ALA A 440 7.07 22.30 18.51
C ALA A 440 5.89 23.27 18.61
N ASP A 441 5.97 24.37 17.87
CA ASP A 441 4.98 25.44 17.81
C ASP A 441 3.82 25.16 16.83
N ARG A 442 3.64 23.90 16.43
CA ARG A 442 2.69 23.49 15.39
C ARG A 442 1.81 22.34 15.82
N ARG A 443 0.59 22.29 15.27
CA ARG A 443 -0.31 21.14 15.38
C ARG A 443 0.22 20.01 14.52
N LEU A 444 0.23 18.79 15.05
CA LEU A 444 0.69 17.59 14.33
C LEU A 444 -0.47 16.60 14.15
N VAL A 445 -0.52 15.95 13.00
CA VAL A 445 -1.40 14.80 12.76
C VAL A 445 -0.51 13.60 12.56
N PHE A 446 -0.74 12.55 13.34
CA PHE A 446 -0.07 11.26 13.17
C PHE A 446 -0.84 10.40 12.16
N LEU A 447 -0.11 9.72 11.27
CA LEU A 447 -0.64 8.79 10.28
C LEU A 447 -0.37 7.33 10.69
N PRO A 448 -1.25 6.65 11.44
CA PRO A 448 -1.14 5.21 11.74
C PRO A 448 -0.79 4.31 10.55
N SER A 449 -1.24 4.65 9.35
CA SER A 449 -0.86 3.99 8.09
C SER A 449 0.66 3.97 7.80
N SER A 450 1.47 4.82 8.44
CA SER A 450 2.94 4.72 8.38
C SER A 450 3.49 3.57 9.21
N VAL A 451 2.82 3.21 10.31
CA VAL A 451 3.21 2.08 11.17
C VAL A 451 2.87 0.77 10.47
N ASP A 452 1.65 0.70 9.94
CA ASP A 452 1.17 -0.41 9.12
C ASP A 452 0.09 0.14 8.17
N PRO A 453 0.28 0.11 6.83
CA PRO A 453 -0.73 0.55 5.86
C PRO A 453 -2.08 -0.17 5.98
N GLU A 454 -2.09 -1.34 6.62
CA GLU A 454 -3.26 -2.18 6.82
C GLU A 454 -3.62 -2.33 8.31
N TYR A 455 -3.24 -1.35 9.16
CA TYR A 455 -3.57 -1.36 10.60
C TYR A 455 -5.07 -1.62 10.86
N PHE A 456 -5.39 -2.37 11.91
CA PHE A 456 -6.76 -2.71 12.28
C PHE A 456 -7.43 -1.58 13.07
N ALA A 457 -8.70 -1.31 12.78
CA ALA A 457 -9.50 -0.43 13.63
C ALA A 457 -9.70 -1.09 15.02
N PRO A 458 -9.86 -0.32 16.11
CA PRO A 458 -10.06 -0.90 17.44
C PRO A 458 -11.28 -1.82 17.52
N LEU A 459 -12.39 -1.45 16.88
CA LEU A 459 -13.61 -2.26 16.88
C LEU A 459 -13.53 -3.46 15.93
N GLU A 460 -12.72 -3.40 14.89
CA GLU A 460 -12.37 -4.56 14.06
C GLU A 460 -11.64 -5.62 14.89
N VAL A 461 -10.64 -5.20 15.68
CA VAL A 461 -9.94 -6.08 16.62
C VAL A 461 -10.91 -6.64 17.66
N ALA A 462 -11.76 -5.80 18.24
CA ALA A 462 -12.71 -6.22 19.27
C ALA A 462 -13.68 -7.29 18.73
N PHE A 463 -14.24 -7.05 17.55
CA PHE A 463 -15.22 -7.92 16.90
C PHE A 463 -14.65 -9.33 16.65
N ALA A 464 -13.37 -9.46 16.30
CA ALA A 464 -12.70 -10.75 16.12
C ALA A 464 -12.67 -11.64 17.39
N TYR A 465 -12.94 -11.06 18.56
CA TYR A 465 -13.01 -11.74 19.86
C TYR A 465 -14.42 -11.77 20.47
N HIS A 466 -15.42 -11.19 19.79
CA HIS A 466 -16.80 -11.22 20.28
C HIS A 466 -17.32 -12.64 20.43
N ARG A 467 -18.08 -12.87 21.50
CA ARG A 467 -18.72 -14.15 21.78
C ARG A 467 -20.24 -14.00 21.67
N MET A 468 -20.89 -15.02 21.13
CA MET A 468 -22.35 -15.07 21.10
C MET A 468 -22.93 -15.01 22.52
N PHE A 469 -24.05 -14.29 22.69
CA PHE A 469 -24.77 -14.13 23.96
C PHE A 469 -23.94 -13.50 25.10
N SER A 470 -22.95 -12.66 24.76
CA SER A 470 -22.03 -12.04 25.72
C SER A 470 -21.98 -10.51 25.59
N ASP A 471 -23.12 -9.87 25.35
CA ASP A 471 -23.22 -8.46 24.95
C ASP A 471 -22.46 -7.50 25.89
N ALA A 472 -22.58 -7.67 27.21
CA ALA A 472 -21.89 -6.82 28.17
C ALA A 472 -20.35 -6.99 28.12
N ALA A 473 -19.86 -8.22 27.90
CA ALA A 473 -18.43 -8.49 27.79
C ALA A 473 -17.87 -7.97 26.46
N ASN A 474 -18.63 -8.11 25.36
CA ASN A 474 -18.29 -7.58 24.05
C ASN A 474 -18.21 -6.04 24.10
N ALA A 475 -19.22 -5.38 24.69
CA ALA A 475 -19.23 -3.92 24.87
C ALA A 475 -18.07 -3.43 25.76
N GLY A 476 -17.72 -4.17 26.81
CA GLY A 476 -16.56 -3.88 27.65
C GLY A 476 -15.24 -3.99 26.89
N LEU A 477 -15.10 -4.96 26.00
CA LEU A 477 -13.92 -5.10 25.14
C LEU A 477 -13.84 -3.97 24.09
N ASP A 478 -14.96 -3.63 23.46
CA ASP A 478 -15.09 -2.51 22.50
C ASP A 478 -14.61 -1.21 23.14
N GLN A 479 -15.18 -0.87 24.30
CA GLN A 479 -14.82 0.31 25.06
C GLN A 479 -13.33 0.32 25.42
N ARG A 480 -12.79 -0.83 25.86
CA ARG A 480 -11.39 -0.93 26.29
C ARG A 480 -10.42 -0.73 25.14
N LEU A 481 -10.66 -1.35 23.98
CA LEU A 481 -9.81 -1.19 22.80
C LEU A 481 -9.90 0.23 22.23
N GLN A 482 -11.09 0.82 22.15
CA GLN A 482 -11.26 2.21 21.72
C GLN A 482 -10.58 3.22 22.66
N ALA A 483 -10.71 3.04 23.98
CA ALA A 483 -10.14 3.95 24.96
C ALA A 483 -8.60 3.92 25.00
N LEU A 484 -7.99 2.77 24.66
CA LEU A 484 -6.54 2.59 24.64
C LEU A 484 -5.93 2.90 23.26
N ASN A 485 -6.72 2.91 22.19
CA ASN A 485 -6.27 3.24 20.85
C ASN A 485 -5.56 4.60 20.78
N PHE A 486 -4.55 4.73 19.92
CA PHE A 486 -3.97 6.04 19.62
C PHE A 486 -5.01 6.87 18.86
N ASN A 487 -5.56 7.87 19.53
CA ASN A 487 -6.58 8.72 18.95
C ASN A 487 -5.97 9.74 17.96
N SER A 488 -5.83 9.32 16.70
CA SER A 488 -5.36 10.14 15.59
C SER A 488 -6.46 11.01 14.96
N ARG A 489 -7.68 11.00 15.51
CA ARG A 489 -8.78 11.86 15.01
C ARG A 489 -8.50 13.33 15.27
N ALA A 490 -7.99 13.67 16.45
CA ALA A 490 -7.66 15.03 16.83
C ALA A 490 -6.16 15.32 16.61
N PRO A 491 -5.79 16.56 16.23
CA PRO A 491 -4.39 16.93 16.13
C PRO A 491 -3.71 16.95 17.50
N ILE A 492 -2.45 16.54 17.53
CA ILE A 492 -1.55 16.66 18.68
C ILE A 492 -1.14 18.13 18.80
N LEU A 493 -1.62 18.79 19.85
CA LEU A 493 -1.43 20.22 20.05
C LEU A 493 -0.01 20.55 20.56
N PRO A 494 0.51 21.76 20.30
CA PRO A 494 1.74 22.25 20.94
C PRO A 494 1.70 22.11 22.46
N GLY A 495 2.81 21.68 23.05
CA GLY A 495 2.99 21.49 24.49
C GLY A 495 2.31 20.23 25.07
N THR A 496 1.70 19.38 24.23
CA THR A 496 0.98 18.18 24.69
C THR A 496 1.74 16.89 24.43
N THR A 497 1.40 15.87 25.21
CA THR A 497 1.82 14.48 25.02
C THR A 497 0.58 13.64 24.76
N VAL A 498 0.60 12.85 23.68
CA VAL A 498 -0.46 11.90 23.34
C VAL A 498 0.15 10.52 23.19
N SER A 499 -0.50 9.50 23.73
CA SER A 499 -0.09 8.11 23.55
C SER A 499 -1.28 7.17 23.41
N GLY A 500 -1.03 6.00 22.86
CA GLY A 500 -2.02 4.94 22.66
C GLY A 500 -1.46 3.82 21.80
N PHE A 501 -2.33 2.90 21.39
CA PHE A 501 -1.94 1.73 20.60
C PHE A 501 -2.37 1.84 19.15
N VAL A 502 -1.53 1.35 18.24
CA VAL A 502 -1.88 1.05 16.85
C VAL A 502 -1.89 -0.48 16.70
N PHE A 503 -2.99 -1.05 16.20
CA PHE A 503 -3.12 -2.49 16.00
C PHE A 503 -2.66 -2.85 14.61
N THR A 504 -1.72 -3.77 14.50
CA THR A 504 -0.98 -4.04 13.27
C THR A 504 -0.98 -5.53 12.96
N SER A 505 -0.68 -5.84 11.70
CA SER A 505 -0.50 -7.18 11.18
C SER A 505 0.94 -7.70 11.37
N HIS A 506 1.15 -8.97 11.06
CA HIS A 506 2.47 -9.63 11.01
C HIS A 506 3.27 -9.51 12.32
N PRO A 507 2.85 -10.20 13.40
CA PRO A 507 3.51 -10.14 14.71
C PRO A 507 4.99 -10.54 14.61
N GLN A 508 5.87 -9.70 15.17
CA GLN A 508 7.30 -9.97 15.22
C GLN A 508 7.86 -9.57 16.60
N PRO A 509 8.89 -10.28 17.11
CA PRO A 509 9.45 -9.98 18.43
C PRO A 509 10.23 -8.64 18.46
N ALA A 510 10.73 -8.19 17.31
CA ALA A 510 11.28 -6.86 17.12
C ALA A 510 11.22 -6.46 15.64
N ARG A 511 10.89 -5.19 15.34
CA ARG A 511 10.84 -4.66 13.98
C ARG A 511 11.05 -3.14 13.95
N VAL A 512 11.32 -2.60 12.76
CA VAL A 512 11.33 -1.15 12.52
C VAL A 512 9.89 -0.67 12.34
N VAL A 513 9.55 0.44 12.98
CA VAL A 513 8.26 1.12 12.84
C VAL A 513 8.49 2.58 12.46
N ASP A 514 7.69 3.07 11.52
CA ASP A 514 7.67 4.47 11.10
C ASP A 514 6.51 5.24 11.72
N ILE A 515 6.82 6.43 12.20
CA ILE A 515 5.86 7.39 12.74
C ILE A 515 5.94 8.64 11.87
N ASP A 516 4.98 8.78 10.95
CA ASP A 516 4.87 9.95 10.08
C ASP A 516 3.92 10.97 10.71
N LEU A 517 4.44 12.19 10.88
CA LEU A 517 3.72 13.33 11.41
C LEU A 517 3.60 14.37 10.31
N ILE A 518 2.38 14.86 10.06
CA ILE A 518 2.12 15.94 9.12
C ILE A 518 1.58 17.18 9.82
N SER A 519 1.81 18.32 9.20
CA SER A 519 1.22 19.61 9.56
C SER A 519 0.92 20.39 8.26
N ARG A 520 0.54 21.66 8.36
CA ARG A 520 0.30 22.48 7.17
C ARG A 520 1.60 22.66 6.37
N ARG A 521 1.68 22.04 5.19
CA ARG A 521 2.85 22.07 4.29
C ARG A 521 4.16 21.69 5.00
N TRP A 522 4.09 20.61 5.77
CA TRP A 522 5.22 20.09 6.51
C TRP A 522 4.98 18.62 6.87
N SER A 523 6.03 17.81 6.82
CA SER A 523 6.01 16.44 7.32
C SER A 523 7.33 16.07 7.99
N ARG A 524 7.28 15.14 8.94
CA ARG A 524 8.46 14.54 9.57
C ARG A 524 8.21 13.07 9.86
N SER A 525 9.17 12.25 9.47
CA SER A 525 9.17 10.82 9.70
C SER A 525 10.17 10.46 10.80
N PHE A 526 9.77 9.54 11.69
CA PHE A 526 10.64 8.95 12.69
C PHE A 526 10.61 7.42 12.58
N SER A 527 11.76 6.82 12.34
CA SER A 527 11.89 5.36 12.25
C SER A 527 12.58 4.82 13.51
N ILE A 528 11.91 3.97 14.27
CA ILE A 528 12.41 3.40 15.53
C ILE A 528 12.39 1.87 15.50
N ILE A 529 13.40 1.22 16.07
CA ILE A 529 13.42 -0.24 16.26
C ILE A 529 12.67 -0.54 17.56
N VAL A 530 11.49 -1.12 17.46
CA VAL A 530 10.67 -1.50 18.61
C VAL A 530 10.73 -3.01 18.82
N HIS A 531 10.54 -3.44 20.05
CA HIS A 531 10.59 -4.85 20.44
C HIS A 531 9.56 -5.15 21.53
N GLU A 532 9.21 -6.42 21.68
CA GLU A 532 8.48 -6.95 22.83
C GLU A 532 9.47 -7.56 23.86
N PRO A 533 9.05 -7.82 25.11
CA PRO A 533 9.86 -8.59 26.06
C PRO A 533 10.30 -9.94 25.49
N GLY A 534 11.59 -10.27 25.56
CA GLY A 534 12.16 -11.47 24.92
C GLY A 534 12.62 -11.25 23.47
N GLY A 535 12.30 -10.09 22.88
CA GLY A 535 12.75 -9.68 21.55
C GLY A 535 14.14 -9.03 21.51
N GLU A 536 14.85 -8.94 22.63
CA GLU A 536 16.09 -8.17 22.79
C GLU A 536 17.18 -8.66 21.84
N LYS A 537 17.34 -9.98 21.69
CA LYS A 537 18.35 -10.56 20.79
C LYS A 537 18.11 -10.13 19.33
N ARG A 538 16.85 -10.06 18.90
CA ARG A 538 16.50 -9.60 17.55
C ARG A 538 16.72 -8.08 17.43
N ARG A 539 16.30 -7.32 18.45
CA ARG A 539 16.57 -5.88 18.52
C ARG A 539 18.06 -5.58 18.40
N GLU A 540 18.90 -6.24 19.19
CA GLU A 540 20.36 -6.09 19.15
C GLU A 540 20.94 -6.42 17.78
N ARG A 541 20.37 -7.41 17.06
CA ARG A 541 20.76 -7.71 15.68
C ARG A 541 20.45 -6.54 14.75
N LEU A 542 19.24 -5.98 14.83
CA LEU A 542 18.82 -4.81 14.04
C LEU A 542 19.63 -3.55 14.40
N GLU A 543 19.89 -3.32 15.69
CA GLU A 543 20.70 -2.21 16.19
C GLU A 543 22.17 -2.36 15.75
N ARG A 544 22.73 -3.57 15.78
CA ARG A 544 24.08 -3.85 15.25
C ARG A 544 24.14 -3.61 13.74
N ALA A 545 23.10 -4.02 13.03
CA ALA A 545 22.97 -3.75 11.60
C ALA A 545 22.89 -2.23 11.33
N ALA A 546 22.24 -1.46 12.20
CA ALA A 546 22.10 0.00 12.12
C ALA A 546 23.32 0.79 12.64
N GLY A 547 24.10 0.21 13.56
CA GLY A 547 25.18 0.86 14.32
C GLY A 547 26.44 1.16 13.52
N PRO A 548 27.65 1.22 14.09
CA PRO A 548 28.90 1.27 13.33
C PRO A 548 29.13 -0.04 12.55
N SER A 549 29.74 0.02 11.35
CA SER A 549 30.17 -1.20 10.66
C SER A 549 31.15 -1.98 11.54
N PRO A 550 31.03 -3.32 11.65
CA PRO A 550 31.94 -4.15 12.44
C PRO A 550 33.35 -4.24 11.83
N VAL A 551 33.55 -3.71 10.61
CA VAL A 551 34.86 -3.63 9.97
C VAL A 551 35.63 -2.41 10.53
N ALA A 552 36.81 -2.66 11.10
CA ALA A 552 37.61 -1.64 11.78
C ALA A 552 38.05 -0.48 10.86
N GLU A 553 38.24 -0.76 9.57
CA GLU A 553 38.66 0.23 8.58
C GLU A 553 37.48 0.62 7.68
N ARG A 554 37.05 1.89 7.75
CA ARG A 554 35.97 2.43 6.91
C ARG A 554 36.53 3.11 5.68
N ILE A 555 36.03 2.74 4.51
CA ILE A 555 36.37 3.39 3.25
C ILE A 555 35.37 4.51 3.04
N ARG A 556 35.75 5.74 3.40
CA ARG A 556 34.94 6.94 3.13
C ARG A 556 35.19 7.44 1.72
N ILE A 557 34.11 7.58 0.95
CA ILE A 557 34.13 7.99 -0.44
C ILE A 557 33.29 9.26 -0.58
N GLY A 558 33.88 10.32 -1.11
CA GLY A 558 33.21 11.60 -1.34
C GLY A 558 32.78 11.83 -2.80
N ASP A 559 33.31 11.04 -3.75
CA ASP A 559 33.14 11.24 -5.18
C ASP A 559 32.55 10.01 -5.88
N GLU A 560 31.83 10.23 -6.99
CA GLU A 560 31.11 9.18 -7.70
C GLU A 560 32.02 8.23 -8.48
N ASP A 561 33.17 8.69 -8.97
CA ASP A 561 34.08 7.87 -9.77
C ASP A 561 34.78 6.83 -8.91
N ARG A 562 35.25 7.23 -7.73
CA ARG A 562 35.80 6.30 -6.73
C ARG A 562 34.73 5.37 -6.19
N LEU A 563 33.50 5.85 -5.99
CA LEU A 563 32.38 4.99 -5.59
C LEU A 563 32.17 3.90 -6.64
N ARG A 564 32.08 4.28 -7.92
CA ARG A 564 31.96 3.33 -9.03
C ARG A 564 33.08 2.29 -9.00
N ALA A 565 34.35 2.72 -8.95
CA ALA A 565 35.49 1.80 -8.98
C ALA A 565 35.47 0.80 -7.81
N VAL A 566 35.13 1.26 -6.60
CA VAL A 566 35.02 0.39 -5.43
C VAL A 566 33.86 -0.58 -5.55
N LEU A 567 32.71 -0.13 -6.07
CA LEU A 567 31.58 -1.01 -6.32
C LEU A 567 31.94 -2.06 -7.39
N GLU A 568 32.58 -1.70 -8.51
CA GLU A 568 33.00 -2.63 -9.56
C GLU A 568 33.94 -3.73 -9.03
N ALA A 569 34.79 -3.40 -8.04
CA ALA A 569 35.72 -4.34 -7.42
C ALA A 569 35.09 -5.33 -6.41
N LEU A 570 33.82 -5.16 -6.04
CA LEU A 570 33.12 -6.10 -5.14
C LEU A 570 32.98 -7.48 -5.79
N PRO A 571 32.96 -8.57 -5.00
CA PRO A 571 32.79 -9.93 -5.52
C PRO A 571 31.49 -10.07 -6.32
N CYS A 572 31.50 -10.88 -7.39
CA CYS A 572 30.31 -11.03 -8.22
C CYS A 572 29.13 -11.58 -7.44
N CYS A 573 29.38 -12.59 -6.62
CA CYS A 573 28.38 -13.59 -6.27
C CYS A 573 28.50 -14.05 -4.82
N THR A 574 27.39 -14.56 -4.29
CA THR A 574 27.35 -15.25 -3.00
C THR A 574 28.07 -16.60 -3.09
N VAL A 575 28.30 -17.23 -1.93
CA VAL A 575 28.88 -18.56 -1.81
C VAL A 575 27.94 -19.46 -1.00
N GLY A 576 27.73 -20.69 -1.48
CA GLY A 576 26.99 -21.73 -0.75
C GLY A 576 27.81 -22.30 0.41
N GLY A 577 27.14 -22.72 1.49
CA GLY A 577 27.78 -23.03 2.78
C GLY A 577 28.81 -24.17 2.82
N THR A 578 29.03 -24.94 1.75
CA THR A 578 29.95 -26.11 1.76
C THR A 578 30.78 -26.35 0.48
N GLY A 579 31.07 -25.33 -0.34
CA GLY A 579 32.01 -25.52 -1.48
C GLY A 579 32.11 -24.35 -2.46
N PRO A 580 33.03 -24.41 -3.46
CA PRO A 580 33.33 -23.34 -4.42
C PRO A 580 32.26 -23.14 -5.51
N ALA A 581 31.03 -23.63 -5.30
CA ALA A 581 29.93 -23.39 -6.23
C ALA A 581 29.56 -21.90 -6.21
N SER A 582 29.80 -21.20 -7.32
CA SER A 582 29.40 -19.80 -7.51
C SER A 582 27.91 -19.65 -7.22
N GLY A 583 27.56 -18.88 -6.20
CA GLY A 583 26.17 -18.55 -5.86
C GLY A 583 25.58 -17.50 -6.79
N LEU A 584 24.52 -16.86 -6.32
CA LEU A 584 23.79 -15.83 -7.05
C LEU A 584 24.54 -14.50 -7.03
N PRO A 585 24.41 -13.67 -8.07
CA PRO A 585 25.11 -12.40 -8.12
C PRO A 585 24.58 -11.42 -7.08
N LEU A 586 25.50 -10.66 -6.50
CA LEU A 586 25.22 -9.44 -5.75
C LEU A 586 24.83 -8.36 -6.78
N ASN A 587 23.54 -8.17 -6.99
CA ASN A 587 22.96 -7.41 -8.10
C ASN A 587 22.26 -6.10 -7.67
N LEU A 588 22.27 -5.76 -6.39
CA LEU A 588 21.73 -4.51 -5.84
C LEU A 588 22.69 -3.88 -4.83
N VAL A 589 22.74 -2.56 -4.79
CA VAL A 589 23.45 -1.74 -3.81
C VAL A 589 22.49 -0.70 -3.26
N VAL A 590 22.39 -0.60 -1.94
CA VAL A 590 21.57 0.39 -1.23
C VAL A 590 22.49 1.29 -0.40
N ILE A 591 22.46 2.58 -0.67
CA ILE A 591 23.26 3.61 0.00
C ILE A 591 22.32 4.44 0.87
N GLY A 592 22.43 4.30 2.18
CA GLY A 592 21.54 4.99 3.12
C GLY A 592 21.51 4.32 4.47
N ASP A 593 21.08 5.08 5.47
CA ASP A 593 20.90 4.56 6.82
C ASP A 593 19.80 3.49 6.85
N LEU A 594 19.96 2.51 7.75
CA LEU A 594 19.00 1.43 7.94
C LEU A 594 17.59 1.96 8.26
N ASP A 595 17.54 3.04 9.04
CA ASP A 595 16.31 3.74 9.40
C ASP A 595 15.77 4.68 8.30
N ALA A 596 16.38 4.68 7.11
CA ALA A 596 15.85 5.34 5.91
C ALA A 596 15.35 4.31 4.89
N TRP A 597 16.11 3.23 4.64
CA TRP A 597 15.75 2.28 3.58
C TRP A 597 14.85 1.14 4.01
N ILE A 598 14.88 0.65 5.26
CA ILE A 598 13.89 -0.35 5.71
C ILE A 598 12.45 0.15 5.57
N PRO A 599 12.12 1.38 6.03
CA PRO A 599 10.84 2.03 5.78
C PRO A 599 10.39 1.97 4.31
N ALA A 600 11.31 2.25 3.40
CA ALA A 600 11.05 2.27 1.96
C ALA A 600 10.64 0.87 1.44
N PHE A 601 11.29 -0.18 1.95
CA PHE A 601 10.98 -1.57 1.62
C PHE A 601 9.64 -2.01 2.22
N VAL A 602 9.39 -1.71 3.49
CA VAL A 602 8.13 -2.06 4.19
C VAL A 602 6.93 -1.40 3.51
N ARG A 603 7.03 -0.11 3.13
CA ARG A 603 5.97 0.59 2.38
C ARG A 603 5.61 -0.07 1.04
N ARG A 604 6.49 -0.92 0.51
CA ARG A 604 6.30 -1.66 -0.75
C ARG A 604 6.04 -3.16 -0.54
N GLY A 605 5.76 -3.58 0.70
CA GLY A 605 5.41 -4.97 1.03
C GLY A 605 6.61 -5.91 1.13
N TYR A 606 7.83 -5.39 1.30
CA TYR A 606 9.00 -6.22 1.61
C TYR A 606 9.13 -6.34 3.13
N HIS A 607 8.89 -7.55 3.64
CA HIS A 607 8.94 -7.86 5.07
C HIS A 607 10.15 -8.72 5.38
N GLU A 608 10.74 -8.55 6.56
CA GLU A 608 11.84 -9.40 7.00
C GLU A 608 11.37 -10.86 7.09
N ALA A 609 12.11 -11.78 6.47
CA ALA A 609 11.72 -13.18 6.33
C ALA A 609 12.89 -14.12 6.66
N MET A 610 12.56 -15.31 7.16
CA MET A 610 13.54 -16.36 7.41
C MET A 610 13.90 -17.06 6.11
N ILE A 611 14.92 -16.54 5.42
CA ILE A 611 15.36 -17.05 4.13
C ILE A 611 16.67 -17.83 4.30
N ALA A 612 16.82 -18.94 3.56
CA ALA A 612 18.02 -19.78 3.57
C ALA A 612 19.31 -18.94 3.47
N PRO A 613 20.30 -19.18 4.36
CA PRO A 613 21.49 -18.37 4.48
C PRO A 613 22.36 -18.47 3.23
N GLN A 614 22.90 -17.33 2.83
CA GLN A 614 23.90 -17.20 1.78
C GLN A 614 25.11 -16.49 2.38
N HIS A 615 26.30 -16.74 1.83
CA HIS A 615 27.53 -16.12 2.33
C HIS A 615 28.05 -15.08 1.34
N ALA A 616 28.46 -13.93 1.85
CA ALA A 616 29.24 -12.93 1.14
C ALA A 616 30.20 -12.28 2.14
N PHE A 617 31.38 -11.86 1.69
CA PHE A 617 32.38 -11.24 2.57
C PHE A 617 32.76 -12.11 3.79
N GLY A 618 32.75 -13.44 3.62
CA GLY A 618 33.10 -14.42 4.66
C GLY A 618 32.04 -14.61 5.76
N ARG A 619 30.81 -14.11 5.58
CA ARG A 619 29.75 -14.16 6.61
C ARG A 619 28.35 -14.29 6.00
N THR A 620 27.38 -14.67 6.82
CA THR A 620 25.96 -14.71 6.44
C THR A 620 25.37 -13.30 6.28
N GLN A 621 24.23 -13.20 5.59
CA GLN A 621 23.52 -11.94 5.41
C GLN A 621 23.10 -11.28 6.73
N ASP A 622 23.19 -9.96 6.80
CA ASP A 622 22.79 -9.20 8.00
C ASP A 622 21.28 -9.16 8.13
N ILE A 623 20.60 -8.89 7.01
CA ILE A 623 19.15 -8.73 6.89
C ILE A 623 18.68 -9.54 5.68
N ALA A 624 17.53 -10.18 5.80
CA ALA A 624 16.86 -10.86 4.69
C ALA A 624 15.38 -10.52 4.71
N GLY A 625 14.78 -10.29 3.55
CA GLY A 625 13.37 -9.99 3.42
C GLY A 625 12.79 -10.56 2.14
N GLU A 626 11.47 -10.69 2.13
CA GLU A 626 10.71 -11.22 1.02
C GLU A 626 9.55 -10.27 0.70
N LYS A 627 9.26 -10.10 -0.59
CA LYS A 627 8.05 -9.40 -1.00
C LYS A 627 6.84 -10.28 -0.70
N GLN A 628 5.93 -9.75 0.10
CA GLN A 628 4.68 -10.41 0.42
C GLN A 628 3.54 -9.55 -0.13
N GLY A 629 2.64 -10.20 -0.87
CA GLY A 629 1.41 -9.59 -1.32
C GLY A 629 0.34 -9.87 -0.28
N VAL A 630 -0.31 -8.84 0.23
CA VAL A 630 -1.28 -9.01 1.31
C VAL A 630 -2.61 -9.56 0.77
N TRP A 631 -3.19 -8.91 -0.26
CA TRP A 631 -4.49 -9.28 -0.85
C TRP A 631 -4.38 -9.90 -2.24
N VAL A 632 -3.44 -9.35 -3.02
CA VAL A 632 -3.08 -9.85 -4.33
C VAL A 632 -1.74 -10.55 -4.16
N PRO A 633 -1.64 -11.86 -4.41
CA PRO A 633 -0.39 -12.59 -4.29
C PRO A 633 0.72 -11.87 -5.07
N ALA A 634 1.78 -11.50 -4.37
CA ALA A 634 2.97 -10.91 -4.96
C ALA A 634 3.88 -12.02 -5.49
N GLN A 635 4.74 -11.68 -6.45
CA GLN A 635 5.89 -12.51 -6.72
C GLN A 635 6.80 -12.51 -5.46
N PRO A 636 7.11 -13.66 -4.85
CA PRO A 636 7.90 -13.78 -3.61
C PRO A 636 9.39 -13.47 -3.86
N GLN A 637 9.71 -12.19 -4.10
CA GLN A 637 11.07 -11.73 -4.34
C GLN A 637 11.86 -11.74 -3.04
N ALA A 638 12.91 -12.57 -2.99
CA ALA A 638 13.83 -12.64 -1.87
C ALA A 638 14.96 -11.61 -2.04
N VAL A 639 15.26 -10.89 -0.97
CA VAL A 639 16.35 -9.92 -0.86
C VAL A 639 17.21 -10.28 0.34
N ARG A 640 18.52 -10.42 0.13
CA ARG A 640 19.51 -10.64 1.20
C ARG A 640 20.52 -9.49 1.17
N LEU A 641 20.76 -8.85 2.29
CA LEU A 641 21.61 -7.66 2.38
C LEU A 641 22.80 -7.87 3.32
N TRP A 642 23.96 -7.38 2.89
CA TRP A 642 25.20 -7.31 3.65
C TRP A 642 25.67 -5.87 3.73
N ARG A 643 25.93 -5.39 4.93
CA ARG A 643 26.58 -4.12 5.16
C ARG A 643 28.07 -4.20 4.83
N THR A 644 28.59 -3.21 4.12
CA THR A 644 30.01 -3.15 3.77
C THR A 644 30.80 -2.23 4.72
N SER A 645 32.12 -2.15 4.52
CA SER A 645 32.99 -1.14 5.13
C SER A 645 32.93 0.22 4.41
N ILE A 646 32.21 0.31 3.29
CA ILE A 646 32.16 1.49 2.43
C ILE A 646 31.11 2.48 2.96
N GLN A 647 31.46 3.75 2.95
CA GLN A 647 30.55 4.87 3.18
C GLN A 647 30.63 5.83 2.00
N TYR A 648 29.49 6.27 1.50
CA TYR A 648 29.39 7.34 0.50
C TYR A 648 28.87 8.60 1.19
N GLY A 649 29.74 9.59 1.36
CA GLY A 649 29.55 10.65 2.35
C GLY A 649 29.50 10.07 3.76
N ASP A 650 28.41 10.32 4.47
CA ASP A 650 28.09 9.76 5.79
C ASP A 650 27.24 8.48 5.71
N LYS A 651 26.64 8.19 4.55
CA LYS A 651 25.70 7.09 4.36
C LYS A 651 26.43 5.74 4.23
N PRO A 652 26.00 4.68 4.94
CA PRO A 652 26.57 3.36 4.78
C PRO A 652 26.13 2.73 3.45
N VAL A 653 27.02 1.91 2.87
CA VAL A 653 26.74 1.15 1.65
C VAL A 653 26.43 -0.31 1.99
N TRP A 654 25.27 -0.76 1.52
CA TRP A 654 24.79 -2.14 1.60
C TRP A 654 24.84 -2.78 0.22
N VAL A 655 25.21 -4.04 0.17
CA VAL A 655 25.23 -4.85 -1.06
C VAL A 655 24.25 -5.99 -0.87
N ALA A 656 23.47 -6.29 -1.90
CA ALA A 656 22.36 -7.20 -1.81
C ALA A 656 22.29 -8.15 -3.00
N GLN A 657 21.71 -9.32 -2.72
CA GLN A 657 21.32 -10.33 -3.69
C GLN A 657 19.80 -10.35 -3.76
N VAL A 658 19.25 -10.11 -4.94
CA VAL A 658 17.82 -10.14 -5.25
C VAL A 658 17.53 -11.30 -6.20
N SER A 659 16.48 -12.08 -5.91
CA SER A 659 16.04 -13.21 -6.73
C SER A 659 14.56 -13.49 -6.54
N ALA A 660 13.91 -14.10 -7.51
CA ALA A 660 12.60 -14.72 -7.35
C ALA A 660 12.69 -16.23 -7.58
N PRO A 661 11.88 -17.06 -6.89
CA PRO A 661 11.81 -18.47 -7.20
C PRO A 661 11.11 -18.67 -8.55
N LEU A 662 11.53 -19.69 -9.31
CA LEU A 662 10.93 -20.08 -10.58
C LEU A 662 9.47 -20.46 -10.32
N GLY A 663 8.55 -19.87 -11.09
CA GLY A 663 7.11 -20.05 -10.87
C GLY A 663 6.48 -19.08 -9.88
N GLY A 664 7.29 -18.32 -9.14
CA GLY A 664 6.82 -17.21 -8.30
C GLY A 664 5.64 -17.62 -7.42
N ARG A 665 4.50 -16.93 -7.59
CA ARG A 665 3.27 -17.14 -6.81
C ARG A 665 2.48 -18.40 -7.18
N PHE A 666 2.89 -19.14 -8.21
CA PHE A 666 2.26 -20.39 -8.66
C PHE A 666 2.97 -21.65 -8.19
N LEU A 667 3.98 -21.52 -7.32
CA LEU A 667 4.64 -22.67 -6.71
C LEU A 667 3.72 -23.40 -5.73
N ASN A 668 3.61 -24.72 -5.87
CA ASN A 668 2.87 -25.55 -4.91
C ASN A 668 3.62 -25.63 -3.57
N SER A 669 2.87 -25.49 -2.47
CA SER A 669 3.38 -25.41 -1.09
C SER A 669 4.03 -26.69 -0.54
N ASP A 670 3.95 -27.82 -1.26
CA ASP A 670 4.51 -29.11 -0.82
C ASP A 670 6.04 -29.22 -0.96
N ALA A 671 6.72 -28.15 -1.40
CA ALA A 671 8.17 -28.09 -1.58
C ALA A 671 8.99 -27.99 -0.26
N ALA A 672 8.45 -28.46 0.87
CA ALA A 672 9.12 -28.42 2.17
C ALA A 672 10.42 -29.27 2.22
N THR A 673 10.69 -30.09 1.21
CA THR A 673 11.86 -30.98 1.16
C THR A 673 12.99 -30.50 0.25
N ASN A 674 12.80 -29.48 -0.60
CA ASN A 674 13.86 -28.87 -1.42
C ASN A 674 13.56 -27.38 -1.73
N PRO A 675 14.53 -26.45 -1.58
CA PRO A 675 14.33 -25.06 -1.97
C PRO A 675 13.98 -24.96 -3.47
N PRO A 676 12.98 -24.17 -3.86
CA PRO A 676 12.55 -24.08 -5.25
C PRO A 676 13.68 -23.57 -6.16
N ALA A 677 13.69 -24.03 -7.41
CA ALA A 677 14.59 -23.50 -8.43
C ALA A 677 14.40 -21.97 -8.56
N ILE A 678 15.44 -21.27 -9.01
CA ILE A 678 15.41 -19.81 -9.14
C ILE A 678 14.97 -19.44 -10.55
N ALA A 679 14.23 -18.34 -10.68
CA ALA A 679 13.85 -17.82 -12.00
C ALA A 679 15.11 -17.57 -12.84
N PRO A 680 15.19 -18.08 -14.07
CA PRO A 680 16.42 -18.03 -14.86
C PRO A 680 16.81 -16.58 -15.21
N GLN A 681 15.83 -15.68 -15.32
CA GLN A 681 16.04 -14.28 -15.67
C GLN A 681 16.13 -13.47 -14.38
N LEU A 682 17.32 -13.42 -13.81
CA LEU A 682 17.51 -12.88 -12.46
C LEU A 682 17.27 -11.36 -12.40
N ASP A 683 17.58 -10.66 -13.49
CA ASP A 683 17.42 -9.21 -13.57
C ASP A 683 15.97 -8.77 -13.48
N ASP A 684 15.00 -9.62 -13.85
CA ASP A 684 13.57 -9.30 -13.71
C ASP A 684 13.21 -9.03 -12.24
N ALA A 685 13.73 -9.83 -11.32
CA ALA A 685 13.49 -9.66 -9.89
C ALA A 685 14.16 -8.38 -9.35
N ARG A 686 15.39 -8.09 -9.81
CA ARG A 686 16.11 -6.86 -9.46
C ARG A 686 15.36 -5.63 -9.97
N ASP A 687 14.95 -5.65 -11.24
CA ASP A 687 14.35 -4.51 -11.91
C ASP A 687 12.93 -4.24 -11.40
N ALA A 688 12.14 -5.28 -11.14
CA ALA A 688 10.85 -5.17 -10.48
C ALA A 688 10.98 -4.52 -9.10
N LEU A 689 11.96 -4.96 -8.28
CA LEU A 689 12.22 -4.37 -6.98
C LEU A 689 12.60 -2.90 -7.07
N ILE A 690 13.48 -2.52 -8.00
CA ILE A 690 13.87 -1.11 -8.17
C ILE A 690 12.65 -0.27 -8.51
N GLN A 691 11.88 -0.68 -9.52
CA GLN A 691 10.70 0.06 -9.95
C GLN A 691 9.69 0.23 -8.83
N ASP A 692 9.47 -0.82 -8.04
CA ASP A 692 8.57 -0.80 -6.90
C ASP A 692 9.06 0.17 -5.82
N LEU A 693 10.36 0.16 -5.51
CA LEU A 693 10.97 1.10 -4.56
C LEU A 693 10.98 2.55 -5.03
N LEU A 694 10.89 2.86 -6.33
CA LEU A 694 10.73 4.26 -6.78
C LEU A 694 9.40 4.86 -6.27
N TYR A 695 8.37 4.05 -6.03
CA TYR A 695 7.11 4.48 -5.42
C TYR A 695 7.12 4.51 -3.88
N SER A 696 8.26 4.21 -3.24
CA SER A 696 8.41 4.31 -1.78
C SER A 696 8.55 5.75 -1.26
N GLN A 697 8.76 6.70 -2.19
CA GLN A 697 9.13 8.10 -1.95
C GLN A 697 10.47 8.29 -1.22
N ALA A 698 11.32 7.27 -1.09
CA ALA A 698 12.59 7.38 -0.36
C ALA A 698 13.83 7.35 -1.28
N VAL A 699 13.70 6.85 -2.50
CA VAL A 699 14.81 6.77 -3.45
C VAL A 699 15.09 8.17 -4.00
N THR A 700 16.29 8.69 -3.74
CA THR A 700 16.75 10.02 -4.19
C THR A 700 17.61 9.95 -5.44
N LYS A 701 18.31 8.84 -5.67
CA LYS A 701 19.20 8.67 -6.82
C LYS A 701 19.31 7.21 -7.24
N LEU A 702 19.36 6.96 -8.54
CA LEU A 702 19.43 5.63 -9.16
C LEU A 702 20.58 5.55 -10.18
N GLY A 703 21.19 4.38 -10.35
CA GLY A 703 22.12 4.11 -11.44
C GLY A 703 22.51 2.65 -11.52
N PHE A 704 23.33 2.30 -12.51
CA PHE A 704 23.85 0.96 -12.70
C PHE A 704 25.37 0.97 -12.81
N VAL A 705 26.00 -0.06 -12.24
CA VAL A 705 27.45 -0.25 -12.23
C VAL A 705 27.79 -1.69 -12.58
N LYS A 706 28.93 -1.93 -13.22
CA LYS A 706 29.38 -3.31 -13.52
C LYS A 706 29.70 -4.07 -12.24
N GLY A 707 29.62 -5.40 -12.29
CA GLY A 707 30.25 -6.24 -11.27
C GLY A 707 29.64 -7.61 -11.01
N ALA A 708 28.44 -7.89 -11.52
CA ALA A 708 27.90 -9.26 -11.50
C ALA A 708 28.51 -10.15 -12.60
N GLY A 709 29.09 -9.53 -13.65
CA GLY A 709 29.66 -10.18 -14.83
C GLY A 709 28.57 -10.61 -15.81
N LEU A 710 28.69 -10.21 -17.07
CA LEU A 710 27.70 -10.50 -18.12
C LEU A 710 27.59 -12.02 -18.37
N VAL A 711 26.37 -12.49 -18.64
CA VAL A 711 26.11 -13.79 -19.26
C VAL A 711 25.55 -13.53 -20.65
N GLU A 712 26.21 -14.02 -21.70
CA GLU A 712 25.74 -13.78 -23.07
C GLU A 712 24.32 -14.33 -23.30
N PRO A 713 23.49 -13.66 -24.10
CA PRO A 713 22.14 -14.13 -24.41
C PRO A 713 22.14 -15.57 -24.93
N GLY A 714 21.32 -16.43 -24.33
CA GLY A 714 21.23 -17.85 -24.68
C GLY A 714 22.21 -18.77 -23.92
N LEU A 715 23.18 -18.21 -23.18
CA LEU A 715 23.98 -18.95 -22.21
C LEU A 715 23.40 -18.81 -20.81
N THR A 716 23.81 -19.70 -19.90
CA THR A 716 23.44 -19.63 -18.48
C THR A 716 24.68 -19.84 -17.62
N ARG A 717 24.81 -19.10 -16.52
CA ARG A 717 25.85 -19.33 -15.51
C ARG A 717 25.31 -20.26 -14.43
N GLY A 718 26.11 -21.27 -14.06
CA GLY A 718 25.80 -22.28 -13.03
C GLY A 718 26.55 -23.59 -13.29
N THR A 719 26.80 -24.38 -12.25
CA THR A 719 27.32 -25.77 -12.36
C THR A 719 26.16 -26.77 -12.42
N SER A 720 26.42 -28.08 -12.57
CA SER A 720 25.36 -29.12 -12.50
C SER A 720 24.55 -29.06 -11.21
N ASP A 721 25.19 -28.57 -10.13
CA ASP A 721 24.65 -28.55 -8.77
C ASP A 721 24.21 -27.13 -8.33
N ALA A 722 24.31 -26.13 -9.22
CA ALA A 722 23.95 -24.74 -8.94
C ALA A 722 22.86 -24.23 -9.90
N PRO A 723 22.05 -23.23 -9.49
CA PRO A 723 21.00 -22.67 -10.34
C PRO A 723 21.60 -22.06 -11.62
N ARG A 724 20.99 -22.36 -12.78
CA ARG A 724 21.32 -21.74 -14.07
C ARG A 724 20.57 -20.43 -14.23
N TYR A 725 21.28 -19.33 -14.49
CA TYR A 725 20.67 -18.00 -14.67
C TYR A 725 21.32 -17.16 -15.77
N GLN A 726 20.59 -16.15 -16.23
CA GLN A 726 20.99 -15.06 -17.10
C GLN A 726 21.00 -13.74 -16.32
N THR A 727 21.95 -12.86 -16.65
CA THR A 727 22.07 -11.51 -16.12
C THR A 727 22.86 -10.62 -17.08
N ASP A 728 22.50 -9.34 -17.12
CA ASP A 728 23.20 -8.26 -17.81
C ASP A 728 24.57 -7.92 -17.18
N GLY A 729 24.88 -8.50 -16.02
CA GLY A 729 26.15 -8.32 -15.32
C GLY A 729 26.27 -7.02 -14.54
N LEU A 730 25.18 -6.26 -14.43
CA LEU A 730 25.11 -4.99 -13.73
C LEU A 730 24.56 -5.14 -12.30
N ARG A 731 24.93 -4.19 -11.47
CA ARG A 731 24.34 -3.95 -10.15
C ARG A 731 23.57 -2.64 -10.20
N ALA A 732 22.35 -2.65 -9.70
CA ALA A 732 21.63 -1.41 -9.48
C ALA A 732 22.13 -0.73 -8.21
N VAL A 733 22.17 0.60 -8.20
CA VAL A 733 22.63 1.42 -7.09
C VAL A 733 21.54 2.43 -6.73
N LEU A 734 20.99 2.30 -5.53
CA LEU A 734 19.94 3.16 -4.99
C LEU A 734 20.50 4.01 -3.85
N VAL A 735 20.37 5.33 -3.92
CA VAL A 735 20.57 6.21 -2.77
C VAL A 735 19.23 6.48 -2.14
N VAL A 736 19.10 6.15 -0.85
CA VAL A 736 17.85 6.26 -0.11
C VAL A 736 18.00 7.28 1.02
N ASP A 737 16.95 8.06 1.23
CA ASP A 737 16.90 9.09 2.26
C ASP A 737 15.56 9.09 3.00
N ARG A 738 15.51 9.75 4.15
CA ARG A 738 14.32 9.85 5.00
C ARG A 738 13.30 10.85 4.45
N ARG A 739 13.71 11.75 3.56
CA ARG A 739 12.82 12.76 2.97
C ARG A 739 11.96 12.12 1.87
N PRO A 740 10.66 12.44 1.79
CA PRO A 740 9.85 12.13 0.63
C PRO A 740 10.43 12.74 -0.65
N VAL A 741 10.49 11.96 -1.73
CA VAL A 741 10.99 12.33 -3.06
C VAL A 741 9.96 11.93 -4.10
N ALA A 742 9.58 12.85 -4.97
CA ALA A 742 8.76 12.55 -6.13
C ALA A 742 9.57 11.89 -7.25
N LEU A 743 8.92 11.12 -8.15
CA LEU A 743 9.60 10.48 -9.29
C LEU A 743 10.42 11.47 -10.13
N SER A 744 9.92 12.70 -10.33
CA SER A 744 10.57 13.77 -11.08
C SER A 744 11.83 14.34 -10.42
N GLN A 745 12.01 14.08 -9.13
CA GLN A 745 13.14 14.58 -8.33
C GLN A 745 14.26 13.53 -8.17
N ILE A 746 14.07 12.31 -8.69
CA ILE A 746 15.07 11.24 -8.62
C ILE A 746 16.23 11.59 -9.54
N LEU A 747 17.43 11.67 -8.97
CA LEU A 747 18.66 11.91 -9.70
C LEU A 747 19.22 10.61 -10.30
N PHE A 748 20.14 10.73 -11.25
CA PHE A 748 20.75 9.57 -11.90
C PHE A 748 22.28 9.64 -11.91
N PHE A 749 22.96 8.56 -11.49
CA PHE A 749 24.40 8.43 -11.68
C PHE A 749 24.77 8.43 -13.16
N ASN A 750 25.92 9.01 -13.50
CA ASN A 750 26.42 9.06 -14.88
C ASN A 750 27.39 7.92 -15.19
N TRP A 751 26.99 6.68 -14.92
CA TRP A 751 27.82 5.49 -15.09
C TRP A 751 27.36 4.66 -16.30
N GLU A 752 26.90 3.43 -16.09
CA GLU A 752 26.39 2.58 -17.16
C GLU A 752 25.00 3.07 -17.60
N ARG A 753 24.82 3.21 -18.92
CA ARG A 753 23.54 3.60 -19.52
C ARG A 753 22.77 2.34 -19.85
N ARG A 754 21.83 1.97 -18.98
CA ARG A 754 20.85 0.89 -19.19
C ARG A 754 19.46 1.47 -19.18
#